data_AF-Q601Y2-F1
#
_entry.id   AF-Q601Y2-F1
#
_cell.length_a   1.000
_cell.length_b   1.000
_cell.length_c   1.000
_cell.angle_alpha   90.00
_cell.angle_beta   90.00
_cell.angle_gamma   90.00
#
_symmetry.space_group_name_H-M   'P 1'
#
loop_
_entity.id
_entity.type
_entity.pdbx_description
1 polymer ?
#
loop_
_entity_poly.entity_id
_entity_poly.type
_entity_poly.pdbx_seq_one_letter_code
_entity_poly.pdbx_strand_id
1 'polypeptide(L)'
;MVNGSITGISFPAFFVNFAQIIKSDSVKSFKNLALNDSGILDWLYFLEPKNNFLDKARLNNFKAQIYNKSRFTEIIRSVFGDFSSSFPKLIEEIKKANLISISLGFKDFLDAFNSQFFDDLKLSSLKENRKNTDFVLKVDKIFTRIEANLERIITIIKKINPKAHINLIEYYQIQPKIQKYLQDLAENYLIEINDNNLSIYRLNKLIQKVAQKTGVNYINPFRGVNSKVGDEFYFDSHMNFRPQIKGSKQIAQNLILSLTLEKNQINSPSEAKDRRIHQTNFSSDLNENQQINLAPDKEILEKLSLNGSLLNFVKADSNFEKKSIQALHTFKKEEKTNFSAKDFLSKITPLLDSQQSPFVKLVNEIIDTFVNEANPNFETFNNIIDIIFKSNFVTNLLQVAQSYLFNSSPTNQTNSKTEQKKPDLLTYLKSTVLTEKEIVKLLIEVLASPYVQKHQNETISLFYNLFFRQKKIIRLIISSFTNDPVYQEIISQVLDFNTLQKFVIFILTELIKNNKDYSTVRSFKDLLSLFLQNSNNYNKSITFIRNFVIEAFKQTDFLKNVLNLLLNKWSFSINHDDQASLVSLISSISDILTRTKTFKNLINLISSEIILGLKLNSEKNSSNLGSFLEILTNLPLKIQNFFKEKDNIFNLSQDILHFSPSVRQLDAIKAFIDKILPFITKIKIKLTDFLALDSNNFTEINLVFEAFVKFLSENNFQQLSKLIKAFLESFFVIDSLKYRNSLDFNGIIFNLISNNSEIIKQIFLDFVITNKNNTQILGIISSIFLKMINNNAVKHLQGQETNTFDRIKIYYLIDTFLLKIKELTNQYNINIAEINSKLADSKNSLEFPELIKKRENLKTFLNINKLKN
;
A
#
# COMPACT_ATOMS: atom_id res chain seq x y z
N MET A 1 -37.41 -16.74 31.97
CA MET A 1 -38.42 -16.20 32.90
C MET A 1 -37.77 -16.03 34.26
N VAL A 2 -38.05 -14.93 34.95
CA VAL A 2 -37.65 -14.73 36.36
C VAL A 2 -38.90 -14.28 37.12
N ASN A 3 -39.29 -15.01 38.16
CA ASN A 3 -40.50 -14.77 38.96
C ASN A 3 -41.78 -14.63 38.10
N GLY A 4 -41.99 -15.52 37.12
CA GLY A 4 -43.17 -15.48 36.24
C GLY A 4 -43.15 -14.41 35.14
N SER A 5 -42.23 -13.44 35.21
CA SER A 5 -42.13 -12.33 34.25
C SER A 5 -41.13 -12.60 33.11
N ILE A 6 -41.44 -12.06 31.92
CA ILE A 6 -40.64 -12.18 30.70
C ILE A 6 -40.19 -10.78 30.26
N THR A 7 -38.97 -10.70 29.72
CA THR A 7 -38.43 -9.48 29.11
C THR A 7 -37.68 -9.86 27.84
N GLY A 8 -37.92 -9.15 26.73
CA GLY A 8 -37.24 -9.37 25.45
C GLY A 8 -38.04 -8.88 24.26
N ILE A 9 -37.35 -8.50 23.17
CA ILE A 9 -37.97 -7.92 21.95
C ILE A 9 -38.03 -8.88 20.75
N SER A 10 -37.65 -10.15 20.95
CA SER A 10 -37.68 -11.19 19.91
C SER A 10 -39.07 -11.83 19.77
N PHE A 11 -39.44 -12.34 18.59
CA PHE A 11 -40.73 -13.02 18.39
C PHE A 11 -41.03 -14.16 19.39
N PRO A 12 -40.06 -14.98 19.86
CA PRO A 12 -40.36 -15.99 20.88
C PRO A 12 -40.76 -15.37 22.22
N ALA A 13 -40.20 -14.21 22.59
CA ALA A 13 -40.57 -13.51 23.83
C ALA A 13 -41.99 -12.93 23.74
N PHE A 14 -42.35 -12.35 22.59
CA PHE A 14 -43.71 -11.89 22.33
C PHE A 14 -44.73 -13.03 22.31
N PHE A 15 -44.38 -14.17 21.69
CA PHE A 15 -45.26 -15.35 21.65
C PHE A 15 -45.66 -15.78 23.06
N VAL A 16 -44.69 -15.87 23.97
CA VAL A 16 -44.93 -16.28 25.35
C VAL A 16 -45.74 -15.23 26.11
N ASN A 17 -45.44 -13.94 25.90
CA ASN A 17 -46.24 -12.85 26.46
C ASN A 17 -47.70 -12.90 25.97
N PHE A 18 -47.95 -13.24 24.70
CA PHE A 18 -49.29 -13.39 24.15
C PHE A 18 -50.02 -14.61 24.73
N ALA A 19 -49.33 -15.73 24.92
CA ALA A 19 -49.89 -16.89 25.60
C ALA A 19 -50.33 -16.53 27.02
N GLN A 20 -49.51 -15.76 27.77
CA GLN A 20 -49.85 -15.29 29.11
C GLN A 20 -50.98 -14.24 29.14
N ILE A 21 -51.09 -13.39 28.11
CA ILE A 21 -52.23 -12.48 27.94
C ILE A 21 -53.52 -13.27 27.74
N ILE A 22 -53.48 -14.32 26.91
CA ILE A 22 -54.63 -15.23 26.70
C ILE A 22 -54.97 -15.95 28.01
N LYS A 23 -53.98 -16.57 28.65
CA LYS A 23 -54.14 -17.33 29.89
C LYS A 23 -52.88 -17.19 30.75
N SER A 24 -53.02 -16.55 31.91
CA SER A 24 -51.90 -16.12 32.79
C SER A 24 -50.85 -17.20 33.05
N ASP A 25 -51.29 -18.43 33.32
CA ASP A 25 -50.44 -19.55 33.73
C ASP A 25 -50.20 -20.57 32.61
N SER A 26 -50.44 -20.19 31.35
CA SER A 26 -50.25 -21.07 30.18
C SER A 26 -48.80 -21.49 29.94
N VAL A 27 -47.82 -20.75 30.48
CA VAL A 27 -46.41 -21.00 30.25
C VAL A 27 -45.67 -21.14 31.58
N LYS A 28 -45.31 -22.39 31.90
CA LYS A 28 -44.50 -22.72 33.09
C LYS A 28 -43.02 -22.37 32.91
N SER A 29 -42.47 -22.58 31.73
CA SER A 29 -41.06 -22.32 31.42
C SER A 29 -40.87 -21.97 29.95
N PHE A 30 -39.90 -21.10 29.68
CA PHE A 30 -39.53 -20.69 28.33
C PHE A 30 -38.01 -20.47 28.21
N LYS A 31 -37.44 -20.98 27.12
CA LYS A 31 -36.04 -20.80 26.73
C LYS A 31 -35.96 -20.36 25.27
N ASN A 32 -35.38 -19.19 25.02
CA ASN A 32 -34.92 -18.81 23.69
C ASN A 32 -33.46 -19.22 23.56
N LEU A 33 -33.20 -20.23 22.72
CA LEU A 33 -31.86 -20.78 22.51
C LEU A 33 -31.26 -20.39 21.15
N ALA A 34 -31.87 -19.44 20.44
CA ALA A 34 -31.34 -18.97 19.16
C ALA A 34 -29.92 -18.40 19.32
N LEU A 35 -29.02 -18.71 18.39
CA LEU A 35 -27.66 -18.17 18.37
C LEU A 35 -27.48 -17.34 17.10
N ASN A 36 -26.84 -16.17 17.21
CA ASN A 36 -26.57 -15.34 16.04
C ASN A 36 -25.63 -16.08 15.09
N ASP A 37 -25.91 -15.99 13.79
CA ASP A 37 -25.17 -16.65 12.72
C ASP A 37 -25.09 -18.19 12.81
N SER A 38 -26.03 -18.85 13.52
CA SER A 38 -26.11 -20.32 13.53
C SER A 38 -26.89 -20.89 12.34
N GLY A 39 -26.43 -22.03 11.83
CA GLY A 39 -27.07 -22.84 10.79
C GLY A 39 -27.34 -24.28 11.24
N ILE A 40 -27.90 -25.10 10.36
CA ILE A 40 -28.31 -26.48 10.63
C ILE A 40 -27.12 -27.33 11.09
N LEU A 41 -25.96 -27.19 10.46
CA LEU A 41 -24.77 -27.97 10.83
C LEU A 41 -24.28 -27.67 12.26
N ASP A 42 -24.40 -26.42 12.72
CA ASP A 42 -24.03 -26.03 14.07
C ASP A 42 -24.95 -26.70 15.10
N TRP A 43 -26.26 -26.74 14.81
CA TRP A 43 -27.24 -27.41 15.66
C TRP A 43 -27.11 -28.93 15.65
N LEU A 44 -26.74 -29.54 14.53
CA LEU A 44 -26.38 -30.97 14.50
C LEU A 44 -25.17 -31.27 15.39
N TYR A 45 -24.16 -30.39 15.40
CA TYR A 45 -23.04 -30.50 16.34
C TYR A 45 -23.49 -30.37 17.80
N PHE A 46 -24.40 -29.44 18.12
CA PHE A 46 -24.89 -29.30 19.50
C PHE A 46 -25.71 -30.51 19.97
N LEU A 47 -26.46 -31.15 19.08
CA LEU A 47 -27.27 -32.33 19.40
C LEU A 47 -26.42 -33.62 19.45
N GLU A 48 -25.46 -33.77 18.55
CA GLU A 48 -24.61 -34.95 18.43
C GLU A 48 -23.13 -34.58 18.17
N PRO A 49 -22.40 -34.05 19.18
CA PRO A 49 -21.04 -33.53 19.00
C PRO A 49 -20.01 -34.59 18.65
N LYS A 50 -20.28 -35.87 18.90
CA LYS A 50 -19.40 -36.99 18.53
C LYS A 50 -19.46 -37.34 17.04
N ASN A 51 -20.58 -37.05 16.37
CA ASN A 51 -20.86 -37.47 15.01
C ASN A 51 -20.80 -36.32 14.00
N ASN A 52 -20.47 -35.11 14.46
CA ASN A 52 -20.45 -33.91 13.64
C ASN A 52 -19.22 -33.07 14.03
N PHE A 53 -18.73 -32.27 13.08
CA PHE A 53 -17.60 -31.40 13.28
C PHE A 53 -18.03 -29.94 13.18
N LEU A 54 -17.52 -29.11 14.07
CA LEU A 54 -17.67 -27.66 14.03
C LEU A 54 -16.28 -27.02 14.02
N ASP A 55 -16.04 -26.10 13.09
CA ASP A 55 -14.76 -25.43 13.01
C ASP A 55 -14.51 -24.54 14.24
N LYS A 56 -13.22 -24.32 14.56
CA LYS A 56 -12.79 -23.58 15.74
C LYS A 56 -13.24 -22.10 15.70
N ALA A 57 -13.37 -21.51 14.51
CA ALA A 57 -13.76 -20.11 14.34
C ALA A 57 -15.25 -19.89 14.67
N ARG A 58 -16.14 -20.78 14.21
CA ARG A 58 -17.55 -20.81 14.57
C ARG A 58 -17.73 -21.05 16.07
N LEU A 59 -16.97 -21.99 16.64
CA LEU A 59 -17.00 -22.23 18.08
C LEU A 59 -16.59 -20.98 18.87
N ASN A 60 -15.53 -20.29 18.44
CA ASN A 60 -15.07 -19.04 19.04
C ASN A 60 -16.11 -17.92 18.88
N ASN A 61 -16.83 -17.84 17.76
CA ASN A 61 -17.93 -16.89 17.58
C ASN A 61 -19.05 -17.14 18.61
N PHE A 62 -19.47 -18.38 18.83
CA PHE A 62 -20.48 -18.69 19.84
C PHE A 62 -19.99 -18.41 21.26
N LYS A 63 -18.71 -18.68 21.55
CA LYS A 63 -18.07 -18.27 22.81
C LYS A 63 -18.11 -16.75 22.97
N ALA A 64 -17.77 -15.98 21.94
CA ALA A 64 -17.82 -14.52 21.94
C ALA A 64 -19.21 -13.98 22.31
N GLN A 65 -20.27 -14.63 21.80
CA GLN A 65 -21.66 -14.22 22.04
C GLN A 65 -22.09 -14.35 23.49
N ILE A 66 -21.51 -15.26 24.28
CA ILE A 66 -21.88 -15.49 25.68
C ILE A 66 -21.04 -14.72 26.71
N TYR A 67 -20.05 -13.91 26.31
CA TYR A 67 -19.22 -13.16 27.27
C TYR A 67 -19.96 -12.02 27.97
N ASN A 68 -21.02 -11.49 27.37
CA ASN A 68 -21.79 -10.41 27.97
C ASN A 68 -22.61 -10.91 29.18
N LYS A 69 -22.87 -10.05 30.15
CA LYS A 69 -23.74 -10.35 31.31
C LYS A 69 -25.22 -10.01 31.05
N SER A 70 -25.73 -10.21 29.84
CA SER A 70 -27.17 -10.04 29.60
C SER A 70 -27.97 -11.25 30.11
N ARG A 71 -29.26 -11.06 30.43
CA ARG A 71 -30.16 -12.17 30.77
C ARG A 71 -30.25 -13.23 29.67
N PHE A 72 -30.17 -12.80 28.40
CA PHE A 72 -30.17 -13.71 27.26
C PHE A 72 -28.91 -14.60 27.24
N THR A 73 -27.74 -13.99 27.37
CA THR A 73 -26.45 -14.70 27.41
C THR A 73 -26.30 -15.60 28.63
N GLU A 74 -26.91 -15.25 29.77
CA GLU A 74 -26.98 -16.15 30.94
C GLU A 74 -27.82 -17.39 30.64
N ILE A 75 -28.95 -17.26 29.94
CA ILE A 75 -29.75 -18.40 29.50
C ILE A 75 -28.93 -19.29 28.56
N ILE A 76 -28.26 -18.71 27.56
CA ILE A 76 -27.39 -19.48 26.65
C ILE A 76 -26.27 -20.18 27.43
N ARG A 77 -25.53 -19.47 28.30
CA ARG A 77 -24.46 -20.07 29.13
C ARG A 77 -24.98 -21.15 30.05
N SER A 78 -26.19 -21.00 30.58
CA SER A 78 -26.80 -22.00 31.46
C SER A 78 -27.05 -23.34 30.76
N VAL A 79 -27.27 -23.33 29.44
CA VAL A 79 -27.57 -24.50 28.61
C VAL A 79 -26.34 -25.03 27.87
N PHE A 80 -25.57 -24.14 27.24
CA PHE A 80 -24.43 -24.51 26.37
C PHE A 80 -23.07 -24.44 27.07
N GLY A 81 -23.01 -23.93 28.30
CA GLY A 81 -21.75 -23.73 29.02
C GLY A 81 -20.86 -22.71 28.33
N ASP A 82 -19.60 -23.07 28.14
CA ASP A 82 -18.58 -22.33 27.41
C ASP A 82 -18.35 -22.89 25.99
N PHE A 83 -19.25 -23.74 25.48
CA PHE A 83 -19.08 -24.45 24.21
C PHE A 83 -17.80 -25.31 24.13
N SER A 84 -17.25 -25.81 25.25
CA SER A 84 -16.03 -26.64 25.26
C SER A 84 -16.25 -28.16 25.14
N SER A 85 -17.48 -28.66 25.32
CA SER A 85 -17.73 -30.10 25.48
C SER A 85 -19.17 -30.52 25.12
N SER A 86 -19.59 -31.73 25.52
CA SER A 86 -20.96 -32.24 25.34
C SER A 86 -22.03 -31.30 25.90
N PHE A 87 -23.22 -31.27 25.29
CA PHE A 87 -24.32 -30.36 25.65
C PHE A 87 -25.51 -31.06 26.37
N PRO A 88 -25.31 -31.74 27.51
CA PRO A 88 -26.36 -32.54 28.15
C PRO A 88 -27.56 -31.70 28.61
N LYS A 89 -27.35 -30.45 28.99
CA LYS A 89 -28.44 -29.55 29.39
C LYS A 89 -29.34 -29.18 28.22
N LEU A 90 -28.80 -29.04 26.99
CA LEU A 90 -29.63 -28.87 25.79
C LEU A 90 -30.56 -30.08 25.62
N ILE A 91 -30.03 -31.29 25.79
CA ILE A 91 -30.82 -32.52 25.72
C ILE A 91 -31.90 -32.54 26.80
N GLU A 92 -31.61 -32.10 28.02
CA GLU A 92 -32.63 -31.97 29.07
C GLU A 92 -33.73 -30.95 28.74
N GLU A 93 -33.38 -29.78 28.21
CA GLU A 93 -34.36 -28.76 27.82
C GLU A 93 -35.27 -29.30 26.70
N ILE A 94 -34.73 -30.05 25.74
CA ILE A 94 -35.53 -30.72 24.70
C ILE A 94 -36.46 -31.78 25.31
N LYS A 95 -35.97 -32.61 26.25
CA LYS A 95 -36.78 -33.61 26.97
C LYS A 95 -37.95 -33.00 27.75
N LYS A 96 -37.76 -31.80 28.29
CA LYS A 96 -38.76 -31.08 29.10
C LYS A 96 -39.73 -30.24 28.25
N ALA A 97 -39.43 -30.02 26.98
CA ALA A 97 -40.22 -29.13 26.13
C ALA A 97 -41.53 -29.78 25.66
N ASN A 98 -42.64 -29.07 25.84
CA ASN A 98 -43.93 -29.41 25.22
C ASN A 98 -44.04 -28.85 23.79
N LEU A 99 -43.38 -27.72 23.51
CA LEU A 99 -43.40 -27.04 22.22
C LEU A 99 -41.98 -26.59 21.83
N ILE A 100 -41.58 -26.89 20.60
CA ILE A 100 -40.28 -26.53 20.02
C ILE A 100 -40.53 -25.88 18.66
N SER A 101 -40.14 -24.62 18.51
CA SER A 101 -40.20 -23.92 17.23
C SER A 101 -38.80 -23.68 16.68
N ILE A 102 -38.58 -24.04 15.41
CA ILE A 102 -37.27 -24.09 14.77
C ILE A 102 -37.32 -23.22 13.51
N SER A 103 -36.39 -22.27 13.40
CA SER A 103 -36.14 -21.48 12.20
C SER A 103 -34.67 -21.64 11.84
N LEU A 104 -34.36 -22.68 11.05
CA LEU A 104 -33.00 -23.03 10.59
C LEU A 104 -32.99 -23.26 9.07
N GLY A 105 -31.86 -22.94 8.43
CA GLY A 105 -31.63 -23.16 6.99
C GLY A 105 -31.28 -21.91 6.20
N PHE A 106 -31.70 -20.72 6.65
CA PHE A 106 -31.37 -19.46 5.94
C PHE A 106 -29.87 -19.14 5.97
N LYS A 107 -29.19 -19.41 7.09
CA LYS A 107 -27.73 -19.24 7.18
C LYS A 107 -27.00 -20.22 6.28
N ASP A 108 -27.41 -21.49 6.27
CA ASP A 108 -26.82 -22.53 5.41
C ASP A 108 -27.01 -22.19 3.93
N PHE A 109 -28.16 -21.61 3.57
CA PHE A 109 -28.43 -21.08 2.22
C PHE A 109 -27.45 -19.95 1.84
N LEU A 110 -27.33 -18.91 2.67
CA LEU A 110 -26.42 -17.78 2.37
C LEU A 110 -24.94 -18.20 2.36
N ASP A 111 -24.52 -19.10 3.25
CA ASP A 111 -23.14 -19.58 3.29
C ASP A 111 -22.79 -20.42 2.07
N ALA A 112 -23.76 -21.16 1.53
CA ALA A 112 -23.54 -22.03 0.39
C ALA A 112 -23.48 -21.28 -0.94
N PHE A 113 -24.12 -20.11 -1.04
CA PHE A 113 -24.17 -19.30 -2.26
C PHE A 113 -23.37 -18.00 -2.10
N ASN A 114 -22.05 -18.12 -2.18
CA ASN A 114 -21.08 -17.04 -2.11
C ASN A 114 -20.15 -17.05 -3.34
N SER A 115 -19.20 -16.11 -3.43
CA SER A 115 -18.23 -16.03 -4.54
C SER A 115 -17.48 -17.35 -4.80
N GLN A 116 -17.10 -18.08 -3.75
CA GLN A 116 -16.39 -19.36 -3.87
C GLN A 116 -17.24 -20.44 -4.55
N PHE A 117 -18.54 -20.52 -4.24
CA PHE A 117 -19.44 -21.42 -4.94
C PHE A 117 -19.41 -21.16 -6.45
N PHE A 118 -19.44 -19.89 -6.86
CA PHE A 118 -19.40 -19.51 -8.26
C PHE A 118 -18.03 -19.77 -8.91
N ASP A 119 -16.92 -19.51 -8.21
CA ASP A 119 -15.56 -19.83 -8.67
C ASP A 119 -15.37 -21.34 -8.90
N ASP A 120 -15.86 -22.17 -7.97
CA ASP A 120 -15.76 -23.63 -8.04
C ASP A 120 -16.56 -24.22 -9.20
N LEU A 121 -17.50 -23.47 -9.80
CA LEU A 121 -18.20 -23.88 -11.00
C LEU A 121 -17.26 -23.96 -12.23
N LYS A 122 -16.10 -23.28 -12.24
CA LYS A 122 -15.14 -23.27 -13.37
C LYS A 122 -15.79 -23.02 -14.74
N LEU A 123 -16.86 -22.21 -14.76
CA LEU A 123 -17.75 -22.04 -15.91
C LEU A 123 -17.09 -21.36 -17.11
N SER A 124 -15.97 -20.67 -16.92
CA SER A 124 -15.25 -19.96 -17.99
C SER A 124 -14.78 -20.88 -19.13
N SER A 125 -14.58 -22.17 -18.85
CA SER A 125 -14.11 -23.17 -19.82
C SER A 125 -15.20 -23.99 -20.53
N LEU A 126 -16.47 -23.84 -20.14
CA LEU A 126 -17.58 -24.66 -20.63
C LEU A 126 -18.35 -23.99 -21.78
N LYS A 127 -18.90 -24.80 -22.69
CA LYS A 127 -19.90 -24.34 -23.68
C LYS A 127 -21.15 -23.85 -22.96
N GLU A 128 -21.76 -22.79 -23.49
CA GLU A 128 -22.82 -21.99 -22.86
C GLU A 128 -24.03 -22.81 -22.36
N ASN A 129 -24.51 -23.75 -23.16
CA ASN A 129 -25.58 -24.68 -22.78
C ASN A 129 -25.23 -25.62 -21.60
N ARG A 130 -23.94 -25.97 -21.41
CA ARG A 130 -23.49 -26.77 -20.27
C ARG A 130 -23.34 -25.94 -18.99
N LYS A 131 -23.11 -24.63 -19.09
CA LYS A 131 -22.93 -23.76 -17.92
C LYS A 131 -24.19 -23.73 -17.05
N ASN A 132 -25.35 -23.55 -17.69
CA ASN A 132 -26.64 -23.49 -16.98
C ASN A 132 -27.01 -24.85 -16.36
N THR A 133 -26.77 -25.96 -17.07
CA THR A 133 -27.04 -27.31 -16.53
C THR A 133 -26.16 -27.64 -15.32
N ASP A 134 -24.85 -27.38 -15.40
CA ASP A 134 -23.93 -27.65 -14.29
C ASP A 134 -24.22 -26.75 -13.08
N PHE A 135 -24.56 -25.48 -13.32
CA PHE A 135 -25.01 -24.57 -12.27
C PHE A 135 -26.24 -25.11 -11.53
N VAL A 136 -27.30 -25.48 -12.25
CA VAL A 136 -28.52 -26.05 -11.66
C VAL A 136 -28.20 -27.30 -10.84
N LEU A 137 -27.39 -28.23 -11.38
CA LEU A 137 -27.00 -29.44 -10.66
C LEU A 137 -26.24 -29.17 -9.36
N LYS A 138 -25.36 -28.15 -9.32
CA LYS A 138 -24.64 -27.79 -8.08
C LYS A 138 -25.55 -27.09 -7.07
N VAL A 139 -26.43 -26.21 -7.54
CA VAL A 139 -27.46 -25.59 -6.70
C VAL A 139 -28.35 -26.67 -6.07
N ASP A 140 -28.81 -27.63 -6.88
CA ASP A 140 -29.66 -28.74 -6.43
C ASP A 140 -28.97 -29.58 -5.34
N LYS A 141 -27.68 -29.90 -5.49
CA LYS A 141 -26.90 -30.61 -4.47
C LYS A 141 -26.87 -29.87 -3.12
N ILE A 142 -26.77 -28.54 -3.14
CA ILE A 142 -26.81 -27.72 -1.91
C ILE A 142 -28.17 -27.84 -1.24
N PHE A 143 -29.26 -27.66 -2.00
CA PHE A 143 -30.61 -27.80 -1.46
C PHE A 143 -30.85 -29.22 -0.92
N THR A 144 -30.43 -30.28 -1.62
CA THR A 144 -30.53 -31.65 -1.10
C THR A 144 -29.78 -31.83 0.21
N ARG A 145 -28.60 -31.20 0.37
CA ARG A 145 -27.84 -31.24 1.62
C ARG A 145 -28.54 -30.51 2.77
N ILE A 146 -29.12 -29.34 2.50
CA ILE A 146 -29.92 -28.58 3.47
C ILE A 146 -31.13 -29.42 3.92
N GLU A 147 -31.83 -30.06 2.96
CA GLU A 147 -32.97 -30.94 3.21
C GLU A 147 -32.61 -32.09 4.15
N ALA A 148 -31.56 -32.85 3.80
CA ALA A 148 -31.12 -34.02 4.57
C ALA A 148 -30.67 -33.64 6.00
N ASN A 149 -29.96 -32.52 6.14
CA ASN A 149 -29.48 -32.08 7.45
C ASN A 149 -30.64 -31.57 8.34
N LEU A 150 -31.61 -30.85 7.77
CA LEU A 150 -32.79 -30.38 8.52
C LEU A 150 -33.65 -31.56 8.96
N GLU A 151 -33.88 -32.53 8.06
CA GLU A 151 -34.56 -33.79 8.39
C GLU A 151 -33.87 -34.50 9.56
N ARG A 152 -32.54 -34.62 9.53
CA ARG A 152 -31.75 -35.23 10.60
C ARG A 152 -31.92 -34.52 11.95
N ILE A 153 -31.96 -33.18 11.98
CA ILE A 153 -32.26 -32.44 13.23
C ILE A 153 -33.60 -32.88 13.81
N ILE A 154 -34.64 -32.94 12.98
CA ILE A 154 -35.99 -33.29 13.45
C ILE A 154 -36.05 -34.73 13.95
N THR A 155 -35.41 -35.67 13.25
CA THR A 155 -35.31 -37.07 13.69
C THR A 155 -34.62 -37.18 15.04
N ILE A 156 -33.51 -36.45 15.26
CA ILE A 156 -32.80 -36.47 16.55
C ILE A 156 -33.66 -35.87 17.67
N ILE A 157 -34.33 -34.75 17.42
CA ILE A 157 -35.21 -34.11 18.41
C ILE A 157 -36.38 -35.04 18.77
N LYS A 158 -37.04 -35.66 17.79
CA LYS A 158 -38.11 -36.64 18.04
C LYS A 158 -37.62 -37.86 18.81
N LYS A 159 -36.39 -38.31 18.58
CA LYS A 159 -35.77 -39.39 19.36
C LYS A 159 -35.52 -38.99 20.82
N ILE A 160 -35.13 -37.74 21.07
CA ILE A 160 -34.92 -37.22 22.42
C ILE A 160 -36.25 -37.01 23.15
N ASN A 161 -37.25 -36.47 22.45
CA ASN A 161 -38.58 -36.22 22.99
C ASN A 161 -39.68 -36.50 21.95
N PRO A 162 -40.27 -37.71 21.95
CA PRO A 162 -41.31 -38.07 20.97
C PRO A 162 -42.65 -37.35 21.21
N LYS A 163 -42.84 -36.74 22.38
CA LYS A 163 -44.08 -36.03 22.75
C LYS A 163 -44.04 -34.53 22.46
N ALA A 164 -42.89 -33.99 22.05
CA ALA A 164 -42.75 -32.57 21.76
C ALA A 164 -43.59 -32.18 20.54
N HIS A 165 -44.27 -31.04 20.65
CA HIS A 165 -44.88 -30.40 19.49
C HIS A 165 -43.83 -29.60 18.73
N ILE A 166 -43.53 -29.96 17.48
CA ILE A 166 -42.41 -29.37 16.72
C ILE A 166 -42.97 -28.54 15.57
N ASN A 167 -42.48 -27.30 15.43
CA ASN A 167 -42.85 -26.38 14.38
C ASN A 167 -41.64 -25.92 13.59
N LEU A 168 -41.63 -26.13 12.28
CA LEU A 168 -40.72 -25.50 11.34
C LEU A 168 -41.30 -24.18 10.88
N ILE A 169 -40.53 -23.10 11.08
CA ILE A 169 -40.93 -21.73 10.78
C ILE A 169 -40.33 -21.29 9.45
N GLU A 170 -41.19 -20.86 8.53
CA GLU A 170 -40.83 -20.28 7.22
C GLU A 170 -39.97 -19.00 7.38
N TYR A 171 -39.20 -18.59 6.36
CA TYR A 171 -38.58 -17.25 6.28
C TYR A 171 -39.40 -16.29 5.42
N TYR A 172 -39.28 -14.97 5.65
CA TYR A 172 -39.96 -13.99 4.79
C TYR A 172 -39.48 -14.10 3.34
N GLN A 173 -40.39 -14.40 2.41
CA GLN A 173 -40.04 -14.71 1.01
C GLN A 173 -39.69 -13.46 0.16
N ILE A 174 -40.24 -12.29 0.51
CA ILE A 174 -40.08 -11.06 -0.29
C ILE A 174 -38.82 -10.33 0.19
N GLN A 175 -37.65 -10.77 -0.26
CA GLN A 175 -36.37 -10.13 0.07
C GLN A 175 -35.66 -9.69 -1.21
N PRO A 176 -36.13 -8.60 -1.85
CA PRO A 176 -35.62 -8.17 -3.16
C PRO A 176 -34.12 -7.86 -3.13
N LYS A 177 -33.59 -7.39 -1.99
CA LYS A 177 -32.16 -7.10 -1.81
C LYS A 177 -31.29 -8.36 -1.85
N ILE A 178 -31.70 -9.45 -1.19
CA ILE A 178 -30.96 -10.72 -1.18
C ILE A 178 -31.08 -11.42 -2.53
N GLN A 179 -32.29 -11.43 -3.09
CA GLN A 179 -32.51 -11.98 -4.43
C GLN A 179 -31.61 -11.29 -5.46
N LYS A 180 -31.52 -9.96 -5.41
CA LYS A 180 -30.64 -9.20 -6.28
C LYS A 180 -29.16 -9.49 -6.06
N TYR A 181 -28.69 -9.57 -4.81
CA TYR A 181 -27.31 -9.94 -4.53
C TYR A 181 -26.92 -11.29 -5.17
N LEU A 182 -27.80 -12.29 -5.06
CA LEU A 182 -27.59 -13.61 -5.66
C LEU A 182 -27.64 -13.55 -7.19
N GLN A 183 -28.49 -12.70 -7.78
CA GLN A 183 -28.53 -12.43 -9.22
C GLN A 183 -27.26 -11.74 -9.71
N ASP A 184 -26.88 -10.60 -9.13
CA ASP A 184 -25.67 -9.84 -9.49
C ASP A 184 -24.42 -10.75 -9.39
N LEU A 185 -24.34 -11.58 -8.34
CA LEU A 185 -23.28 -12.57 -8.23
C LEU A 185 -23.31 -13.57 -9.39
N ALA A 186 -24.47 -14.14 -9.71
CA ALA A 186 -24.59 -15.12 -10.77
C ALA A 186 -24.38 -14.51 -12.18
N GLU A 187 -24.78 -13.26 -12.43
CA GLU A 187 -24.65 -12.56 -13.73
C GLU A 187 -23.18 -12.34 -14.11
N ASN A 188 -22.29 -12.25 -13.12
CA ASN A 188 -20.85 -12.21 -13.37
C ASN A 188 -20.30 -13.50 -14.00
N TYR A 189 -21.05 -14.61 -13.91
CA TYR A 189 -20.60 -15.94 -14.36
C TYR A 189 -21.54 -16.60 -15.40
N LEU A 190 -22.79 -16.14 -15.50
CA LEU A 190 -23.83 -16.70 -16.37
C LEU A 190 -24.51 -15.59 -17.19
N ILE A 191 -24.98 -15.95 -18.39
CA ILE A 191 -25.64 -15.00 -19.33
C ILE A 191 -27.15 -14.93 -19.07
N GLU A 192 -27.76 -16.00 -18.55
CA GLU A 192 -29.17 -16.04 -18.14
C GLU A 192 -29.32 -16.83 -16.84
N ILE A 193 -30.07 -16.28 -15.88
CA ILE A 193 -30.40 -16.93 -14.61
C ILE A 193 -31.91 -17.06 -14.50
N ASN A 194 -32.38 -18.25 -14.15
CA ASN A 194 -33.75 -18.41 -13.68
C ASN A 194 -33.80 -18.01 -12.20
N ASP A 195 -34.43 -16.87 -11.92
CA ASP A 195 -34.56 -16.26 -10.58
C ASP A 195 -35.07 -17.22 -9.50
N ASN A 196 -35.85 -18.23 -9.88
CA ASN A 196 -36.40 -19.20 -8.93
C ASN A 196 -35.34 -20.17 -8.37
N ASN A 197 -34.21 -20.36 -9.05
CA ASN A 197 -33.19 -21.34 -8.65
C ASN A 197 -32.48 -20.95 -7.35
N LEU A 198 -32.21 -19.66 -7.15
CA LEU A 198 -31.51 -19.09 -5.98
C LEU A 198 -32.46 -18.21 -5.15
N SER A 199 -33.60 -18.77 -4.72
CA SER A 199 -34.63 -18.01 -4.01
C SER A 199 -34.91 -18.53 -2.60
N ILE A 200 -35.29 -17.61 -1.70
CA ILE A 200 -35.80 -17.96 -0.36
C ILE A 200 -37.12 -18.73 -0.48
N TYR A 201 -37.92 -18.46 -1.50
CA TYR A 201 -39.12 -19.23 -1.82
C TYR A 201 -38.79 -20.73 -1.97
N ARG A 202 -37.73 -21.06 -2.70
CA ARG A 202 -37.28 -22.45 -2.86
C ARG A 202 -36.82 -23.06 -1.54
N LEU A 203 -36.13 -22.30 -0.70
CA LEU A 203 -35.76 -22.73 0.66
C LEU A 203 -37.00 -23.03 1.52
N ASN A 204 -38.00 -22.14 1.49
CA ASN A 204 -39.25 -22.34 2.20
C ASN A 204 -40.01 -23.59 1.73
N LYS A 205 -40.01 -23.86 0.42
CA LYS A 205 -40.57 -25.11 -0.15
C LYS A 205 -39.84 -26.37 0.34
N LEU A 206 -38.51 -26.30 0.47
CA LEU A 206 -37.74 -27.38 1.07
C LEU A 206 -38.11 -27.58 2.55
N ILE A 207 -38.21 -26.50 3.34
CA ILE A 207 -38.61 -26.58 4.76
C ILE A 207 -40.02 -27.19 4.88
N GLN A 208 -40.95 -26.79 4.01
CA GLN A 208 -42.30 -27.35 3.93
C GLN A 208 -42.26 -28.86 3.65
N LYS A 209 -41.43 -29.29 2.68
CA LYS A 209 -41.25 -30.70 2.35
C LYS A 209 -40.69 -31.51 3.51
N VAL A 210 -39.69 -30.99 4.23
CA VAL A 210 -39.13 -31.66 5.42
C VAL A 210 -40.18 -31.77 6.53
N ALA A 211 -41.00 -30.74 6.75
CA ALA A 211 -42.07 -30.78 7.74
C ALA A 211 -43.07 -31.90 7.46
N GLN A 212 -43.51 -32.02 6.20
CA GLN A 212 -44.41 -33.07 5.74
C GLN A 212 -43.79 -34.45 5.92
N LYS A 213 -42.55 -34.64 5.43
CA LYS A 213 -41.85 -35.93 5.49
C LYS A 213 -41.62 -36.42 6.92
N THR A 214 -41.34 -35.49 7.83
CA THR A 214 -41.05 -35.81 9.22
C THR A 214 -42.28 -35.79 10.13
N GLY A 215 -43.46 -35.40 9.63
CA GLY A 215 -44.69 -35.31 10.41
C GLY A 215 -44.59 -34.27 11.54
N VAL A 216 -44.17 -33.04 11.22
CA VAL A 216 -44.15 -31.89 12.13
C VAL A 216 -44.86 -30.69 11.49
N ASN A 217 -45.19 -29.67 12.28
CA ASN A 217 -45.91 -28.51 11.76
C ASN A 217 -45.01 -27.64 10.88
N TYR A 218 -45.56 -27.11 9.78
CA TYR A 218 -44.97 -26.03 9.00
C TYR A 218 -45.80 -24.76 9.19
N ILE A 219 -45.16 -23.67 9.59
CA ILE A 219 -45.86 -22.42 9.91
C ILE A 219 -45.26 -21.27 9.12
N ASN A 220 -46.13 -20.50 8.44
CA ASN A 220 -45.78 -19.23 7.81
C ASN A 220 -46.31 -18.06 8.67
N PRO A 221 -45.49 -17.53 9.60
CA PRO A 221 -45.91 -16.43 10.45
C PRO A 221 -45.82 -15.06 9.75
N PHE A 222 -45.42 -15.00 8.47
CA PHE A 222 -45.25 -13.76 7.71
C PHE A 222 -46.45 -13.41 6.83
N ARG A 223 -47.48 -14.26 6.82
CA ARG A 223 -48.71 -14.02 6.08
C ARG A 223 -49.46 -12.81 6.69
N GLY A 224 -49.81 -11.83 5.87
CA GLY A 224 -50.46 -10.59 6.32
C GLY A 224 -49.52 -9.43 6.67
N VAL A 225 -48.20 -9.60 6.53
CA VAL A 225 -47.26 -8.47 6.43
C VAL A 225 -47.66 -7.66 5.19
N ASN A 226 -48.36 -6.55 5.43
CA ASN A 226 -49.00 -5.76 4.38
C ASN A 226 -47.94 -4.94 3.66
N SER A 227 -47.70 -5.22 2.37
CA SER A 227 -46.76 -4.45 1.53
C SER A 227 -47.11 -2.95 1.46
N LYS A 228 -48.36 -2.57 1.79
CA LYS A 228 -48.80 -1.17 1.87
C LYS A 228 -48.29 -0.39 3.09
N VAL A 229 -47.81 -1.07 4.13
CA VAL A 229 -47.28 -0.41 5.36
C VAL A 229 -45.75 -0.20 5.27
N GLY A 230 -45.12 -0.67 4.18
CA GLY A 230 -43.68 -0.59 3.94
C GLY A 230 -42.91 -1.68 4.70
N ASP A 231 -41.97 -2.34 4.01
CA ASP A 231 -41.15 -3.41 4.60
C ASP A 231 -40.34 -2.93 5.82
N GLU A 232 -39.96 -1.66 5.84
CA GLU A 232 -39.20 -1.01 6.91
C GLU A 232 -39.95 -0.96 8.24
N PHE A 233 -41.29 -1.08 8.24
CA PHE A 233 -42.07 -1.16 9.46
C PHE A 233 -41.88 -2.52 10.18
N TYR A 234 -41.62 -3.59 9.42
CA TYR A 234 -41.53 -4.95 9.95
C TYR A 234 -40.10 -5.47 10.00
N PHE A 235 -39.23 -5.05 9.08
CA PHE A 235 -37.87 -5.55 8.93
C PHE A 235 -36.85 -4.41 8.99
N ASP A 236 -35.61 -4.74 9.34
CA ASP A 236 -34.52 -3.78 9.31
C ASP A 236 -34.40 -3.12 7.92
N SER A 237 -34.05 -1.84 7.89
CA SER A 237 -33.88 -1.08 6.65
C SER A 237 -32.65 -1.49 5.83
N HIS A 238 -31.75 -2.31 6.36
CA HIS A 238 -30.49 -2.64 5.70
C HIS A 238 -30.73 -3.72 4.64
N MET A 239 -31.15 -4.90 5.07
CA MET A 239 -31.27 -6.10 4.23
C MET A 239 -32.72 -6.65 4.19
N ASN A 240 -33.66 -6.04 4.92
CA ASN A 240 -35.07 -6.43 5.00
C ASN A 240 -35.28 -7.89 5.45
N PHE A 241 -34.39 -8.44 6.29
CA PHE A 241 -34.50 -9.83 6.75
C PHE A 241 -34.65 -9.97 8.26
N ARG A 242 -34.04 -9.10 9.09
CA ARG A 242 -34.18 -9.18 10.54
C ARG A 242 -35.47 -8.48 10.94
N PRO A 243 -36.40 -9.16 11.61
CA PRO A 243 -37.61 -8.51 12.10
C PRO A 243 -37.25 -7.42 13.12
N GLN A 244 -37.79 -6.21 12.94
CA GLN A 244 -37.77 -5.18 13.97
C GLN A 244 -38.72 -5.56 15.11
N ILE A 245 -38.86 -4.71 16.13
CA ILE A 245 -39.74 -4.95 17.28
C ILE A 245 -41.18 -5.23 16.81
N LYS A 246 -41.73 -4.40 15.92
CA LYS A 246 -43.08 -4.57 15.37
C LYS A 246 -43.19 -5.81 14.47
N GLY A 247 -42.17 -6.11 13.67
CA GLY A 247 -42.08 -7.37 12.92
C GLY A 247 -42.09 -8.60 13.83
N SER A 248 -41.27 -8.60 14.88
CA SER A 248 -41.23 -9.66 15.88
C SER A 248 -42.59 -9.85 16.57
N LYS A 249 -43.29 -8.75 16.85
CA LYS A 249 -44.64 -8.76 17.41
C LYS A 249 -45.68 -9.34 16.44
N GLN A 250 -45.63 -8.99 15.16
CA GLN A 250 -46.49 -9.56 14.11
C GLN A 250 -46.25 -11.05 13.92
N ILE A 251 -44.99 -11.47 13.81
CA ILE A 251 -44.60 -12.87 13.67
C ILE A 251 -45.13 -13.69 14.84
N ALA A 252 -44.97 -13.18 16.06
CA ALA A 252 -45.48 -13.82 17.27
C ALA A 252 -47.01 -13.93 17.28
N GLN A 253 -47.73 -12.88 16.87
CA GLN A 253 -49.20 -12.87 16.80
C GLN A 253 -49.68 -13.91 15.78
N ASN A 254 -49.08 -13.93 14.59
CA ASN A 254 -49.43 -14.90 13.56
C ASN A 254 -49.09 -16.34 13.98
N LEU A 255 -47.95 -16.54 14.65
CA LEU A 255 -47.52 -17.84 15.14
C LEU A 255 -48.49 -18.39 16.20
N ILE A 256 -48.89 -17.59 17.20
CA ILE A 256 -49.82 -18.05 18.23
C ILE A 256 -51.20 -18.34 17.66
N LEU A 257 -51.73 -17.47 16.80
CA LEU A 257 -53.01 -17.70 16.13
C LEU A 257 -52.99 -18.99 15.28
N SER A 258 -51.87 -19.27 14.59
CA SER A 258 -51.72 -20.49 13.78
C SER A 258 -51.68 -21.77 14.62
N LEU A 259 -51.28 -21.68 15.89
CA LEU A 259 -51.14 -22.82 16.79
C LEU A 259 -52.38 -23.06 17.66
N THR A 260 -53.20 -22.04 17.90
CA THR A 260 -54.30 -22.12 18.87
C THR A 260 -55.69 -22.14 18.27
N LEU A 261 -55.90 -21.56 17.08
CA LEU A 261 -57.24 -21.48 16.49
C LEU A 261 -57.69 -22.80 15.86
N GLU A 262 -58.97 -23.13 16.00
CA GLU A 262 -59.57 -24.30 15.37
C GLU A 262 -59.71 -24.13 13.85
N LYS A 263 -59.59 -25.24 13.10
CA LYS A 263 -59.57 -25.20 11.62
C LYS A 263 -60.93 -24.84 10.98
N ASN A 264 -62.04 -24.79 11.73
CA ASN A 264 -63.41 -24.85 11.18
C ASN A 264 -64.34 -23.63 11.39
N GLN A 265 -63.95 -22.51 12.02
CA GLN A 265 -64.90 -21.41 12.34
C GLN A 265 -64.60 -20.03 11.71
N ILE A 266 -64.30 -19.93 10.42
CA ILE A 266 -64.25 -18.61 9.75
C ILE A 266 -65.02 -18.62 8.42
N ASN A 267 -66.26 -19.12 8.44
CA ASN A 267 -67.20 -19.08 7.31
C ASN A 267 -68.59 -18.54 7.72
N SER A 268 -68.66 -17.55 8.61
CA SER A 268 -69.91 -16.77 8.81
C SER A 268 -69.80 -15.43 8.05
N PRO A 269 -70.56 -15.20 6.97
CA PRO A 269 -70.35 -14.09 6.03
C PRO A 269 -70.90 -12.72 6.43
N SER A 270 -71.43 -12.50 7.64
CA SER A 270 -72.06 -11.23 7.99
C SER A 270 -71.28 -10.48 9.07
N GLU A 271 -70.72 -9.33 8.66
CA GLU A 271 -70.09 -8.27 9.48
C GLU A 271 -68.59 -8.41 9.83
N ALA A 272 -67.70 -8.23 8.84
CA ALA A 272 -66.28 -7.95 9.14
C ALA A 272 -65.57 -7.16 8.02
N LYS A 273 -65.54 -5.83 8.13
CA LYS A 273 -64.49 -5.04 7.47
C LYS A 273 -63.20 -5.28 8.27
N ASP A 274 -62.25 -5.98 7.65
CA ASP A 274 -60.86 -6.24 8.10
C ASP A 274 -60.52 -7.53 8.89
N ARG A 275 -61.31 -8.62 8.79
CA ARG A 275 -60.89 -9.95 9.30
C ARG A 275 -60.59 -10.94 8.17
N ARG A 276 -59.41 -10.82 7.55
CA ARG A 276 -58.82 -11.89 6.73
C ARG A 276 -57.75 -12.64 7.53
N ILE A 277 -58.19 -13.44 8.51
CA ILE A 277 -57.33 -14.48 9.08
C ILE A 277 -57.34 -15.62 8.07
N HIS A 278 -56.37 -15.61 7.15
CA HIS A 278 -56.27 -16.65 6.13
C HIS A 278 -55.64 -17.92 6.69
N GLN A 279 -56.43 -19.01 6.64
CA GLN A 279 -56.10 -20.41 6.96
C GLN A 279 -54.66 -20.81 6.62
N THR A 280 -54.01 -21.57 7.49
CA THR A 280 -52.78 -22.31 7.18
C THR A 280 -53.03 -23.23 5.98
N ASN A 281 -52.25 -23.08 4.90
CA ASN A 281 -52.45 -23.87 3.69
C ASN A 281 -51.92 -25.31 3.87
N PHE A 282 -52.89 -26.22 4.00
CA PHE A 282 -52.94 -27.63 3.57
C PHE A 282 -52.33 -28.78 4.39
N SER A 283 -53.05 -29.90 4.18
CA SER A 283 -53.12 -31.19 4.83
C SER A 283 -52.18 -32.27 4.27
N SER A 284 -51.86 -33.25 5.11
CA SER A 284 -52.03 -34.69 4.83
C SER A 284 -52.11 -35.42 6.18
N ASP A 285 -53.20 -36.16 6.38
CA ASP A 285 -53.66 -36.85 7.58
C ASP A 285 -54.29 -36.05 8.75
N LEU A 286 -55.47 -36.53 9.12
CA LEU A 286 -56.57 -35.82 9.77
C LEU A 286 -56.69 -36.06 11.28
N ASN A 287 -55.82 -36.87 11.90
CA ASN A 287 -56.07 -37.32 13.28
C ASN A 287 -55.15 -36.76 14.38
N GLU A 288 -54.00 -36.12 14.12
CA GLU A 288 -53.10 -35.68 15.22
C GLU A 288 -52.24 -34.41 14.94
N ASN A 289 -52.76 -33.37 14.28
CA ASN A 289 -51.99 -32.13 14.11
C ASN A 289 -52.08 -31.22 15.35
N GLN A 290 -51.09 -31.41 16.23
CA GLN A 290 -50.59 -30.65 17.40
C GLN A 290 -51.06 -29.18 17.58
N GLN A 291 -52.36 -28.94 17.78
CA GLN A 291 -52.90 -27.65 18.23
C GLN A 291 -52.71 -27.46 19.74
N ILE A 292 -52.52 -26.21 20.17
CA ILE A 292 -52.41 -25.83 21.58
C ILE A 292 -53.73 -25.21 22.02
N ASN A 293 -54.44 -25.86 22.93
CA ASN A 293 -55.65 -25.29 23.51
C ASN A 293 -55.29 -24.30 24.64
N LEU A 294 -55.42 -23.00 24.37
CA LEU A 294 -55.22 -21.94 25.37
C LEU A 294 -56.53 -21.36 25.90
N ALA A 295 -57.49 -21.10 25.02
CA ALA A 295 -58.82 -20.54 25.29
C ALA A 295 -59.71 -20.73 24.05
N PRO A 296 -61.02 -20.50 24.10
CA PRO A 296 -61.88 -20.48 22.91
C PRO A 296 -61.44 -19.42 21.89
N ASP A 297 -61.61 -19.71 20.59
CA ASP A 297 -61.17 -18.86 19.47
C ASP A 297 -61.57 -17.38 19.61
N LYS A 298 -62.82 -17.13 20.01
CA LYS A 298 -63.34 -15.77 20.22
C LYS A 298 -62.52 -15.00 21.26
N GLU A 299 -62.19 -15.64 22.38
CA GLU A 299 -61.42 -15.03 23.47
C GLU A 299 -59.98 -14.75 23.04
N ILE A 300 -59.36 -15.67 22.29
CA ILE A 300 -58.02 -15.49 21.72
C ILE A 300 -57.98 -14.26 20.81
N LEU A 301 -58.96 -14.14 19.91
CA LEU A 301 -59.05 -13.04 18.95
C LEU A 301 -59.32 -11.69 19.63
N GLU A 302 -60.19 -11.65 20.64
CA GLU A 302 -60.45 -10.45 21.43
C GLU A 302 -59.20 -9.97 22.17
N LYS A 303 -58.46 -10.88 22.80
CA LYS A 303 -57.24 -10.54 23.57
C LYS A 303 -56.04 -10.15 22.72
N LEU A 304 -55.99 -10.59 21.46
CA LEU A 304 -54.92 -10.28 20.52
C LEU A 304 -55.31 -9.26 19.44
N SER A 305 -56.42 -8.55 19.61
CA SER A 305 -56.83 -7.45 18.74
C SER A 305 -57.00 -6.14 19.52
N LEU A 306 -56.92 -5.00 18.83
CA LEU A 306 -57.18 -3.67 19.38
C LEU A 306 -58.20 -2.96 18.48
N ASN A 307 -59.31 -2.51 19.04
CA ASN A 307 -60.46 -1.98 18.30
C ASN A 307 -60.92 -2.94 17.17
N GLY A 308 -60.93 -4.24 17.45
CA GLY A 308 -61.32 -5.28 16.51
C GLY A 308 -60.29 -5.60 15.41
N SER A 309 -59.11 -4.97 15.40
CA SER A 309 -58.05 -5.17 14.41
C SER A 309 -56.81 -5.82 15.01
N LEU A 310 -56.35 -6.92 14.39
CA LEU A 310 -55.08 -7.57 14.72
C LEU A 310 -53.88 -6.66 14.41
N LEU A 311 -53.95 -5.88 13.33
CA LEU A 311 -52.89 -4.96 12.92
C LEU A 311 -52.74 -3.80 13.91
N ASN A 312 -53.85 -3.25 14.42
CA ASN A 312 -53.80 -2.18 15.42
C ASN A 312 -53.13 -2.64 16.71
N PHE A 313 -53.34 -3.90 17.11
CA PHE A 313 -52.67 -4.49 18.27
C PHE A 313 -51.14 -4.55 18.08
N VAL A 314 -50.68 -4.89 16.87
CA VAL A 314 -49.24 -4.88 16.53
C VAL A 314 -48.69 -3.46 16.52
N LYS A 315 -49.38 -2.52 15.86
CA LYS A 315 -48.94 -1.11 15.75
C LYS A 315 -48.83 -0.42 17.12
N ALA A 316 -49.76 -0.66 18.03
CA ALA A 316 -49.77 -0.04 19.35
C ALA A 316 -48.52 -0.39 20.16
N ASP A 317 -48.02 0.57 20.94
CA ASP A 317 -46.93 0.33 21.89
C ASP A 317 -47.47 -0.32 23.17
N SER A 318 -46.93 -1.48 23.50
CA SER A 318 -47.27 -2.23 24.71
C SER A 318 -46.35 -1.90 25.87
N ASN A 319 -46.85 -2.06 27.09
CA ASN A 319 -46.02 -1.96 28.30
C ASN A 319 -44.90 -3.01 28.31
N PHE A 320 -45.11 -4.17 27.66
CA PHE A 320 -44.08 -5.21 27.49
C PHE A 320 -42.92 -4.72 26.62
N GLU A 321 -43.20 -4.03 25.50
CA GLU A 321 -42.20 -3.40 24.64
C GLU A 321 -41.36 -2.37 25.42
N LYS A 322 -42.03 -1.42 26.09
CA LYS A 322 -41.36 -0.36 26.87
C LYS A 322 -40.45 -0.93 27.96
N LYS A 323 -40.94 -1.88 28.75
CA LYS A 323 -40.15 -2.56 29.81
C LYS A 323 -38.97 -3.34 29.23
N SER A 324 -39.17 -4.03 28.10
CA SER A 324 -38.11 -4.81 27.45
C SER A 324 -37.01 -3.93 26.88
N ILE A 325 -37.36 -2.78 26.29
CA ILE A 325 -36.38 -1.79 25.78
C ILE A 325 -35.58 -1.16 26.93
N GLN A 326 -36.22 -0.76 28.02
CA GLN A 326 -35.53 -0.21 29.20
C GLN A 326 -34.54 -1.20 29.83
N ALA A 327 -34.91 -2.48 29.89
CA ALA A 327 -34.03 -3.54 30.38
C ALA A 327 -32.80 -3.79 29.46
N LEU A 328 -32.88 -3.42 28.17
CA LEU A 328 -31.75 -3.50 27.24
C LEU A 328 -30.78 -2.31 27.40
N HIS A 329 -31.28 -1.10 27.68
CA HIS A 329 -30.46 0.11 27.81
C HIS A 329 -29.69 0.23 29.13
N THR A 330 -30.07 -0.51 30.17
CA THR A 330 -29.41 -0.50 31.50
C THR A 330 -28.13 -1.34 31.56
N PHE A 331 -27.83 -2.12 30.52
CA PHE A 331 -26.57 -2.85 30.38
C PHE A 331 -25.57 -2.05 29.53
N LYS A 332 -24.87 -1.08 30.14
CA LYS A 332 -23.68 -0.48 29.52
C LYS A 332 -22.51 -1.48 29.54
N LYS A 333 -21.97 -1.75 28.37
CA LYS A 333 -20.86 -2.66 28.09
C LYS A 333 -19.53 -1.94 28.28
N GLU A 334 -18.65 -2.50 29.11
CA GLU A 334 -17.21 -2.44 28.86
C GLU A 334 -16.86 -3.69 28.04
N GLU A 335 -16.61 -3.51 26.75
CA GLU A 335 -16.24 -4.60 25.84
C GLU A 335 -14.75 -4.91 25.97
N LYS A 336 -14.40 -6.09 26.49
CA LYS A 336 -13.21 -6.80 26.03
C LYS A 336 -13.66 -7.88 25.06
N THR A 337 -13.63 -7.57 23.77
CA THR A 337 -13.76 -8.57 22.71
C THR A 337 -12.44 -9.31 22.56
N ASN A 338 -12.46 -10.64 22.65
CA ASN A 338 -11.36 -11.47 22.12
C ASN A 338 -11.45 -11.43 20.59
N PHE A 339 -10.98 -10.32 20.01
CA PHE A 339 -10.91 -10.14 18.57
C PHE A 339 -9.85 -11.09 17.98
N SER A 340 -10.20 -11.74 16.86
CA SER A 340 -9.30 -12.62 16.11
C SER A 340 -9.09 -12.02 14.73
N ALA A 341 -7.88 -11.51 14.46
CA ALA A 341 -7.55 -10.95 13.16
C ALA A 341 -7.73 -11.97 12.03
N LYS A 342 -7.40 -13.25 12.29
CA LYS A 342 -7.60 -14.35 11.34
C LYS A 342 -9.08 -14.54 11.00
N ASP A 343 -9.96 -14.58 11.99
CA ASP A 343 -11.40 -14.80 11.75
C ASP A 343 -12.04 -13.61 11.04
N PHE A 344 -11.57 -12.40 11.30
CA PHE A 344 -12.04 -11.20 10.63
C PHE A 344 -11.57 -11.12 9.19
N LEU A 345 -10.26 -11.20 8.96
CA LEU A 345 -9.67 -11.05 7.63
C LEU A 345 -10.12 -12.21 6.72
N SER A 346 -10.15 -13.45 7.19
CA SER A 346 -10.65 -14.59 6.39
C SER A 346 -12.11 -14.45 5.96
N LYS A 347 -12.93 -13.66 6.64
CA LYS A 347 -14.32 -13.36 6.25
C LYS A 347 -14.43 -12.21 5.26
N ILE A 348 -13.57 -11.18 5.37
CA ILE A 348 -13.61 -10.01 4.49
C ILE A 348 -12.86 -10.24 3.19
N THR A 349 -11.72 -10.91 3.23
CA THR A 349 -10.87 -11.10 2.06
C THR A 349 -11.59 -11.75 0.87
N PRO A 350 -12.45 -12.78 1.04
CA PRO A 350 -13.23 -13.37 -0.07
C PRO A 350 -14.32 -12.45 -0.65
N LEU A 351 -14.71 -11.39 0.08
CA LEU A 351 -15.65 -10.38 -0.40
C LEU A 351 -14.97 -9.33 -1.29
N LEU A 352 -13.65 -9.17 -1.14
CA LEU A 352 -12.88 -8.16 -1.87
C LEU A 352 -12.37 -8.68 -3.21
N ASP A 353 -12.02 -9.97 -3.29
CA ASP A 353 -11.48 -10.59 -4.51
C ASP A 353 -11.50 -12.13 -4.43
N SER A 354 -11.24 -12.82 -5.54
CA SER A 354 -11.18 -14.29 -5.62
C SER A 354 -10.03 -14.88 -4.79
N GLN A 355 -10.17 -16.12 -4.29
CA GLN A 355 -9.10 -16.81 -3.53
C GLN A 355 -7.81 -17.02 -4.35
N GLN A 356 -7.93 -17.04 -5.68
CA GLN A 356 -6.78 -17.16 -6.57
C GLN A 356 -6.03 -15.84 -6.76
N SER A 357 -6.63 -14.71 -6.36
CA SER A 357 -6.07 -13.39 -6.58
C SER A 357 -4.77 -13.17 -5.79
N PRO A 358 -3.82 -12.40 -6.36
CA PRO A 358 -2.59 -12.04 -5.67
C PRO A 358 -2.85 -11.31 -4.34
N PHE A 359 -3.92 -10.51 -4.27
CA PHE A 359 -4.30 -9.76 -3.07
C PHE A 359 -4.76 -10.70 -1.95
N VAL A 360 -5.67 -11.64 -2.24
CA VAL A 360 -6.13 -12.61 -1.23
C VAL A 360 -5.00 -13.49 -0.73
N LYS A 361 -4.15 -13.97 -1.65
CA LYS A 361 -2.95 -14.75 -1.30
C LYS A 361 -1.94 -13.95 -0.48
N LEU A 362 -1.88 -12.62 -0.64
CA LEU A 362 -1.06 -11.75 0.21
C LEU A 362 -1.63 -11.68 1.62
N VAL A 363 -2.94 -11.38 1.74
CA VAL A 363 -3.59 -11.23 3.05
C VAL A 363 -3.50 -12.53 3.86
N ASN A 364 -3.73 -13.69 3.22
CA ASN A 364 -3.60 -14.98 3.88
C ASN A 364 -2.18 -15.26 4.41
N GLU A 365 -1.13 -14.90 3.67
CA GLU A 365 0.25 -15.07 4.16
C GLU A 365 0.60 -14.11 5.30
N ILE A 366 0.09 -12.88 5.27
CA ILE A 366 0.23 -11.94 6.39
C ILE A 366 -0.44 -12.53 7.63
N ILE A 367 -1.66 -13.07 7.49
CA ILE A 367 -2.36 -13.77 8.57
C ILE A 367 -1.53 -14.94 9.09
N ASP A 368 -1.06 -15.83 8.23
CA ASP A 368 -0.32 -17.02 8.64
C ASP A 368 1.00 -16.66 9.34
N THR A 369 1.62 -15.55 8.95
CA THR A 369 2.87 -15.11 9.57
C THR A 369 2.65 -14.50 10.95
N PHE A 370 1.68 -13.59 11.09
CA PHE A 370 1.53 -12.78 12.31
C PHE A 370 0.46 -13.30 13.28
N VAL A 371 -0.45 -14.20 12.87
CA VAL A 371 -1.46 -14.81 13.76
C VAL A 371 -0.96 -16.10 14.42
N ASN A 372 0.30 -16.48 14.20
CA ASN A 372 0.95 -17.50 15.01
C ASN A 372 1.29 -16.92 16.39
N GLU A 373 0.79 -17.51 17.48
CA GLU A 373 1.07 -17.08 18.87
C GLU A 373 2.57 -17.08 19.21
N ALA A 374 3.38 -17.87 18.50
CA ALA A 374 4.85 -17.86 18.65
C ALA A 374 5.52 -16.63 18.00
N ASN A 375 4.82 -15.85 17.18
CA ASN A 375 5.36 -14.65 16.56
C ASN A 375 5.42 -13.50 17.60
N PRO A 376 6.57 -12.83 17.78
CA PRO A 376 6.69 -11.74 18.75
C PRO A 376 5.78 -10.53 18.46
N ASN A 377 5.27 -10.38 17.23
CA ASN A 377 4.31 -9.34 16.86
C ASN A 377 2.84 -9.81 16.90
N PHE A 378 2.54 -11.02 17.41
CA PHE A 378 1.18 -11.58 17.42
C PHE A 378 0.16 -10.67 18.11
N GLU A 379 0.47 -10.21 19.32
CA GLU A 379 -0.44 -9.38 20.10
C GLU A 379 -0.66 -8.03 19.42
N THR A 380 0.42 -7.38 18.97
CA THR A 380 0.36 -6.09 18.28
C THR A 380 -0.42 -6.19 16.98
N PHE A 381 -0.21 -7.26 16.20
CA PHE A 381 -0.94 -7.47 14.95
C PHE A 381 -2.44 -7.60 15.21
N ASN A 382 -2.86 -8.43 16.17
CA ASN A 382 -4.28 -8.58 16.49
C ASN A 382 -4.92 -7.27 16.96
N ASN A 383 -4.22 -6.50 17.80
CA ASN A 383 -4.74 -5.22 18.29
C ASN A 383 -4.85 -4.16 17.17
N ILE A 384 -3.87 -4.08 16.27
CA ILE A 384 -3.96 -3.14 15.13
C ILE A 384 -5.09 -3.53 14.18
N ILE A 385 -5.28 -4.82 13.90
CA ILE A 385 -6.40 -5.25 13.05
C ILE A 385 -7.75 -5.01 13.76
N ASP A 386 -7.85 -5.15 15.09
CA ASP A 386 -9.05 -4.78 15.86
C ASP A 386 -9.35 -3.28 15.75
N ILE A 387 -8.33 -2.42 15.81
CA ILE A 387 -8.47 -0.98 15.60
C ILE A 387 -8.97 -0.68 14.19
N ILE A 388 -8.38 -1.31 13.16
CA ILE A 388 -8.83 -1.16 11.78
C ILE A 388 -10.29 -1.63 11.65
N PHE A 389 -10.65 -2.75 12.26
CA PHE A 389 -12.02 -3.25 12.23
C PHE A 389 -13.02 -2.26 12.84
N LYS A 390 -12.67 -1.66 13.98
CA LYS A 390 -13.50 -0.68 14.69
C LYS A 390 -13.48 0.71 14.05
N SER A 391 -12.67 0.92 13.03
CA SER A 391 -12.47 2.24 12.43
C SER A 391 -13.68 2.73 11.62
N ASN A 392 -13.74 4.05 11.45
CA ASN A 392 -14.71 4.67 10.55
C ASN A 392 -14.51 4.22 9.10
N PHE A 393 -13.29 3.88 8.71
CA PHE A 393 -12.98 3.36 7.38
C PHE A 393 -13.75 2.07 7.09
N VAL A 394 -13.69 1.08 7.99
CA VAL A 394 -14.40 -0.20 7.79
C VAL A 394 -15.91 0.01 7.84
N THR A 395 -16.39 0.87 8.74
CA THR A 395 -17.81 1.24 8.79
C THR A 395 -18.28 1.85 7.47
N ASN A 396 -17.52 2.79 6.91
CA ASN A 396 -17.82 3.42 5.63
C ASN A 396 -17.70 2.42 4.46
N LEU A 397 -16.68 1.56 4.46
CA LEU A 397 -16.52 0.49 3.47
C LEU A 397 -17.74 -0.42 3.46
N LEU A 398 -18.20 -0.85 4.64
CA LEU A 398 -19.39 -1.68 4.76
C LEU A 398 -20.63 -0.93 4.28
N GLN A 399 -20.80 0.35 4.64
CA GLN A 399 -21.93 1.17 4.18
C GLN A 399 -21.94 1.42 2.67
N VAL A 400 -20.78 1.63 2.05
CA VAL A 400 -20.64 1.84 0.60
C VAL A 400 -20.81 0.52 -0.16
N ALA A 401 -20.26 -0.58 0.34
CA ALA A 401 -20.51 -1.90 -0.22
C ALA A 401 -22.00 -2.24 -0.15
N GLN A 402 -22.62 -1.96 1.00
CA GLN A 402 -24.05 -2.04 1.20
C GLN A 402 -24.81 -1.16 0.20
N SER A 403 -24.49 0.14 0.09
CA SER A 403 -25.19 1.04 -0.83
C SER A 403 -25.03 0.63 -2.30
N TYR A 404 -23.90 0.06 -2.70
CA TYR A 404 -23.71 -0.52 -4.04
C TYR A 404 -24.67 -1.69 -4.30
N LEU A 405 -24.81 -2.57 -3.31
CA LEU A 405 -25.74 -3.70 -3.32
C LEU A 405 -27.20 -3.26 -3.22
N PHE A 406 -27.48 -2.09 -2.63
CA PHE A 406 -28.84 -1.65 -2.27
C PHE A 406 -29.44 -0.56 -3.17
N ASN A 407 -28.63 0.32 -3.79
CA ASN A 407 -29.10 1.39 -4.68
C ASN A 407 -29.23 0.94 -6.16
N SER A 408 -29.01 -0.34 -6.42
CA SER A 408 -29.26 -0.97 -7.71
C SER A 408 -30.72 -1.43 -7.81
N SER A 409 -31.70 -0.55 -7.65
CA SER A 409 -33.08 -0.94 -7.99
C SER A 409 -33.14 -1.41 -9.45
N PRO A 410 -33.91 -2.45 -9.79
CA PRO A 410 -34.35 -2.66 -11.15
C PRO A 410 -35.32 -1.52 -11.46
N THR A 411 -34.81 -0.37 -11.87
CA THR A 411 -35.64 0.56 -12.62
C THR A 411 -36.05 -0.20 -13.87
N ASN A 412 -37.36 -0.36 -14.07
CA ASN A 412 -37.94 -0.60 -15.38
C ASN A 412 -37.47 0.54 -16.30
N GLN A 413 -36.25 0.44 -16.84
CA GLN A 413 -35.76 1.30 -17.89
C GLN A 413 -36.05 0.58 -19.20
N THR A 414 -37.25 0.84 -19.68
CA THR A 414 -37.54 0.81 -21.10
C THR A 414 -36.51 1.69 -21.83
N ASN A 415 -35.80 1.08 -22.78
CA ASN A 415 -35.07 1.70 -23.89
C ASN A 415 -33.88 2.62 -23.55
N SER A 416 -32.66 2.04 -23.51
CA SER A 416 -31.51 2.67 -24.18
C SER A 416 -30.46 1.62 -24.57
N LYS A 417 -30.11 1.54 -25.86
CA LYS A 417 -29.18 0.56 -26.47
C LYS A 417 -27.69 0.90 -26.24
N THR A 418 -27.34 1.46 -25.08
CA THR A 418 -25.94 1.69 -24.69
C THR A 418 -25.79 1.42 -23.20
N GLU A 419 -25.99 0.17 -22.79
CA GLU A 419 -25.69 -0.26 -21.43
C GLU A 419 -24.16 -0.31 -21.26
N GLN A 420 -23.58 0.77 -20.73
CA GLN A 420 -22.28 0.66 -20.08
C GLN A 420 -22.44 -0.32 -18.91
N LYS A 421 -21.75 -1.46 -18.99
CA LYS A 421 -21.67 -2.46 -17.92
C LYS A 421 -21.39 -1.72 -16.60
N LYS A 422 -22.28 -1.87 -15.63
CA LYS A 422 -22.10 -1.29 -14.29
C LYS A 422 -20.74 -1.76 -13.73
N PRO A 423 -19.89 -0.88 -13.19
CA PRO A 423 -18.59 -1.28 -12.65
C PRO A 423 -18.80 -2.31 -11.54
N ASP A 424 -17.99 -3.36 -11.50
CA ASP A 424 -18.03 -4.37 -10.44
C ASP A 424 -17.85 -3.72 -9.05
N LEU A 425 -18.25 -4.43 -7.99
CA LEU A 425 -18.18 -3.93 -6.61
C LEU A 425 -16.78 -3.43 -6.25
N LEU A 426 -15.72 -4.13 -6.67
CA LEU A 426 -14.35 -3.73 -6.34
C LEU A 426 -13.97 -2.42 -7.04
N THR A 427 -14.33 -2.25 -8.30
CA THR A 427 -14.12 -1.01 -9.07
C THR A 427 -14.89 0.15 -8.44
N TYR A 428 -16.11 -0.09 -7.97
CA TYR A 428 -16.91 0.91 -7.24
C TYR A 428 -16.33 1.25 -5.85
N LEU A 429 -15.87 0.25 -5.09
CA LEU A 429 -15.20 0.46 -3.82
C LEU A 429 -13.88 1.23 -3.98
N LYS A 430 -13.12 0.94 -5.05
CA LYS A 430 -11.89 1.66 -5.39
C LYS A 430 -12.11 3.14 -5.65
N SER A 431 -13.19 3.50 -6.36
CA SER A 431 -13.47 4.90 -6.66
C SER A 431 -14.11 5.66 -5.49
N THR A 432 -14.74 4.97 -4.54
CA THR A 432 -15.57 5.61 -3.51
C THR A 432 -14.95 5.60 -2.11
N VAL A 433 -14.36 4.47 -1.67
CA VAL A 433 -13.93 4.27 -0.28
C VAL A 433 -12.46 3.88 -0.15
N LEU A 434 -11.88 3.16 -1.11
CA LEU A 434 -10.45 2.81 -1.10
C LEU A 434 -9.60 3.94 -1.71
N THR A 435 -10.02 5.19 -1.51
CA THR A 435 -9.32 6.38 -2.00
C THR A 435 -8.14 6.71 -1.09
N GLU A 436 -7.14 7.39 -1.62
CA GLU A 436 -5.96 7.84 -0.86
C GLU A 436 -6.36 8.55 0.44
N LYS A 437 -7.35 9.44 0.36
CA LYS A 437 -7.85 10.22 1.50
C LYS A 437 -8.35 9.35 2.64
N GLU A 438 -9.12 8.31 2.34
CA GLU A 438 -9.67 7.42 3.36
C GLU A 438 -8.60 6.48 3.93
N ILE A 439 -7.61 6.06 3.11
CA ILE A 439 -6.44 5.30 3.58
C ILE A 439 -5.59 6.14 4.54
N VAL A 440 -5.35 7.41 4.22
CA VAL A 440 -4.58 8.32 5.07
C VAL A 440 -5.30 8.62 6.38
N LYS A 441 -6.63 8.81 6.35
CA LYS A 441 -7.43 8.92 7.58
C LYS A 441 -7.31 7.67 8.45
N LEU A 442 -7.42 6.48 7.87
CA LEU A 442 -7.25 5.22 8.60
C LEU A 442 -5.87 5.13 9.23
N LEU A 443 -4.81 5.51 8.51
CA LEU A 443 -3.46 5.56 9.05
C LEU A 443 -3.39 6.47 10.28
N ILE A 444 -3.91 7.70 10.20
CA ILE A 444 -3.93 8.65 11.33
C ILE A 444 -4.73 8.09 12.51
N GLU A 445 -5.88 7.48 12.25
CA GLU A 445 -6.74 6.87 13.28
C GLU A 445 -6.02 5.72 14.01
N VAL A 446 -5.33 4.85 13.26
CA VAL A 446 -4.53 3.75 13.82
C VAL A 446 -3.38 4.30 14.66
N LEU A 447 -2.64 5.28 14.14
CA LEU A 447 -1.50 5.88 14.83
C LEU A 447 -1.93 6.60 16.13
N ALA A 448 -3.08 7.26 16.13
CA ALA A 448 -3.62 7.96 17.30
C ALA A 448 -4.28 7.03 18.34
N SER A 449 -4.43 5.74 18.05
CA SER A 449 -5.15 4.81 18.91
C SER A 449 -4.48 4.63 20.30
N PRO A 450 -5.25 4.43 21.38
CA PRO A 450 -4.68 4.25 22.73
C PRO A 450 -3.67 3.10 22.83
N TYR A 451 -3.89 2.02 22.08
CA TYR A 451 -2.96 0.88 22.04
C TYR A 451 -1.63 1.27 21.42
N VAL A 452 -1.62 1.87 20.21
CA VAL A 452 -0.38 2.27 19.53
C VAL A 452 0.39 3.30 20.35
N GLN A 453 -0.31 4.23 21.00
CA GLN A 453 0.33 5.23 21.86
C GLN A 453 1.01 4.61 23.10
N LYS A 454 0.48 3.50 23.62
CA LYS A 454 1.07 2.76 24.75
C LYS A 454 2.16 1.78 24.32
N HIS A 455 2.04 1.18 23.13
CA HIS A 455 2.89 0.10 22.61
C HIS A 455 3.65 0.53 21.35
N GLN A 456 4.36 1.66 21.44
CA GLN A 456 5.00 2.31 20.29
C GLN A 456 6.09 1.43 19.67
N ASN A 457 6.95 0.81 20.49
CA ASN A 457 8.09 0.02 20.00
C ASN A 457 7.64 -1.26 19.31
N GLU A 458 6.63 -1.93 19.85
CA GLU A 458 6.04 -3.14 19.29
C GLU A 458 5.32 -2.83 17.98
N THR A 459 4.66 -1.67 17.90
CA THR A 459 4.04 -1.16 16.67
C THR A 459 5.08 -0.85 15.59
N ILE A 460 6.17 -0.16 15.94
CA ILE A 460 7.29 0.11 15.02
C ILE A 460 7.91 -1.20 14.53
N SER A 461 8.10 -2.17 15.43
CA SER A 461 8.63 -3.50 15.13
C SER A 461 7.73 -4.25 14.13
N LEU A 462 6.41 -4.21 14.33
CA LEU A 462 5.44 -4.82 13.41
C LEU A 462 5.51 -4.19 12.01
N PHE A 463 5.48 -2.86 11.90
CA PHE A 463 5.58 -2.17 10.61
C PHE A 463 6.93 -2.42 9.92
N TYR A 464 8.03 -2.43 10.68
CA TYR A 464 9.34 -2.80 10.15
C TYR A 464 9.34 -4.23 9.58
N ASN A 465 8.79 -5.20 10.31
CA ASN A 465 8.70 -6.58 9.84
C ASN A 465 7.76 -6.71 8.62
N LEU A 466 6.68 -5.93 8.55
CA LEU A 466 5.82 -5.86 7.37
C LEU A 466 6.58 -5.34 6.14
N PHE A 467 7.32 -4.24 6.24
CA PHE A 467 8.00 -3.64 5.08
C PHE A 467 9.26 -4.37 4.66
N PHE A 468 10.02 -4.94 5.60
CA PHE A 468 11.37 -5.47 5.33
C PHE A 468 11.55 -6.97 5.58
N ARG A 469 10.55 -7.68 6.14
CA ARG A 469 10.64 -9.13 6.38
C ARG A 469 9.55 -9.94 5.66
N GLN A 470 8.47 -9.31 5.21
CA GLN A 470 7.42 -9.99 4.45
C GLN A 470 7.71 -10.05 2.95
N LYS A 471 8.12 -11.22 2.46
CA LYS A 471 8.55 -11.43 1.06
C LYS A 471 7.56 -10.91 0.02
N LYS A 472 6.24 -11.12 0.21
CA LYS A 472 5.24 -10.62 -0.74
C LYS A 472 5.04 -9.12 -0.69
N ILE A 473 5.11 -8.50 0.50
CA ILE A 473 5.06 -7.04 0.62
C ILE A 473 6.29 -6.42 -0.06
N ILE A 474 7.47 -6.98 0.18
CA ILE A 474 8.73 -6.57 -0.48
C ILE A 474 8.57 -6.66 -2.00
N ARG A 475 8.07 -7.79 -2.54
CA ARG A 475 7.81 -7.95 -3.98
C ARG A 475 6.81 -6.92 -4.51
N LEU A 476 5.74 -6.63 -3.76
CA LEU A 476 4.76 -5.61 -4.14
C LEU A 476 5.40 -4.22 -4.20
N ILE A 477 6.18 -3.85 -3.18
CA ILE A 477 6.94 -2.60 -3.15
C ILE A 477 7.84 -2.51 -4.39
N ILE A 478 8.64 -3.54 -4.65
CA ILE A 478 9.54 -3.61 -5.82
C ILE A 478 8.75 -3.44 -7.13
N SER A 479 7.66 -4.17 -7.31
CA SER A 479 6.83 -4.11 -8.52
C SER A 479 6.09 -2.77 -8.70
N SER A 480 5.85 -2.04 -7.61
CA SER A 480 5.16 -0.75 -7.67
C SER A 480 6.02 0.36 -8.26
N PHE A 481 7.35 0.22 -8.21
CA PHE A 481 8.27 1.17 -8.80
C PHE A 481 8.53 0.91 -10.28
N THR A 482 8.58 -0.37 -10.70
CA THR A 482 8.95 -0.75 -12.08
C THR A 482 8.65 -2.22 -12.39
N ASN A 483 8.37 -2.50 -13.66
CA ASN A 483 8.24 -3.86 -14.20
C ASN A 483 9.54 -4.38 -14.82
N ASP A 484 10.59 -3.56 -14.91
CA ASP A 484 11.88 -3.94 -15.50
C ASP A 484 12.72 -4.75 -14.49
N PRO A 485 13.10 -6.00 -14.79
CA PRO A 485 13.85 -6.88 -13.89
C PRO A 485 15.14 -6.28 -13.35
N VAL A 486 15.86 -5.47 -14.15
CA VAL A 486 17.13 -4.86 -13.75
C VAL A 486 16.90 -3.83 -12.65
N TYR A 487 15.86 -2.99 -12.80
CA TYR A 487 15.52 -2.03 -11.77
C TYR A 487 14.91 -2.71 -10.53
N GLN A 488 14.18 -3.81 -10.71
CA GLN A 488 13.67 -4.60 -9.59
C GLN A 488 14.80 -5.16 -8.71
N GLU A 489 15.87 -5.66 -9.32
CA GLU A 489 17.05 -6.14 -8.61
C GLU A 489 17.74 -5.02 -7.82
N ILE A 490 17.92 -3.85 -8.44
CA ILE A 490 18.49 -2.66 -7.78
C ILE A 490 17.64 -2.23 -6.58
N ILE A 491 16.31 -2.17 -6.73
CA ILE A 491 15.41 -1.79 -5.64
C ILE A 491 15.43 -2.84 -4.53
N SER A 492 15.51 -4.13 -4.87
CA SER A 492 15.66 -5.19 -3.88
C SER A 492 16.91 -4.98 -3.01
N GLN A 493 18.05 -4.68 -3.63
CA GLN A 493 19.29 -4.41 -2.89
C GLN A 493 19.16 -3.15 -2.01
N VAL A 494 18.49 -2.11 -2.51
CA VAL A 494 18.24 -0.87 -1.75
C VAL A 494 17.40 -1.13 -0.49
N LEU A 495 16.42 -2.04 -0.55
CA LEU A 495 15.60 -2.41 0.61
C LEU A 495 16.42 -3.08 1.73
N ASP A 496 17.56 -3.69 1.39
CA ASP A 496 18.49 -4.29 2.36
C ASP A 496 19.45 -3.28 2.99
N PHE A 497 19.48 -2.02 2.52
CA PHE A 497 20.38 -1.01 3.08
C PHE A 497 19.96 -0.61 4.49
N ASN A 498 20.94 -0.61 5.40
CA ASN A 498 20.72 -0.25 6.80
C ASN A 498 20.28 1.21 6.94
N THR A 499 20.81 2.10 6.10
CA THR A 499 20.43 3.52 6.12
C THR A 499 18.96 3.73 5.75
N LEU A 500 18.44 3.00 4.76
CA LEU A 500 17.02 3.06 4.41
C LEU A 500 16.14 2.53 5.54
N GLN A 501 16.48 1.35 6.08
CA GLN A 501 15.75 0.73 7.17
C GLN A 501 15.69 1.65 8.41
N LYS A 502 16.81 2.27 8.78
CA LYS A 502 16.87 3.26 9.88
C LYS A 502 16.02 4.50 9.60
N PHE A 503 15.99 4.98 8.36
CA PHE A 503 15.19 6.14 8.00
C PHE A 503 13.69 5.83 8.04
N VAL A 504 13.26 4.65 7.59
CA VAL A 504 11.87 4.20 7.72
C VAL A 504 11.48 4.06 9.20
N ILE A 505 12.34 3.50 10.05
CA ILE A 505 12.11 3.45 11.50
C ILE A 505 11.97 4.87 12.08
N PHE A 506 12.78 5.82 11.63
CA PHE A 506 12.66 7.22 12.05
C PHE A 506 11.32 7.83 11.64
N ILE A 507 10.88 7.64 10.39
CA ILE A 507 9.56 8.09 9.91
C ILE A 507 8.44 7.48 10.76
N LEU A 508 8.46 6.16 10.99
CA LEU A 508 7.45 5.50 11.81
C LEU A 508 7.43 6.04 13.25
N THR A 509 8.61 6.24 13.84
CA THR A 509 8.75 6.80 15.19
C THR A 509 8.18 8.22 15.27
N GLU A 510 8.48 9.06 14.28
CA GLU A 510 7.99 10.42 14.17
C GLU A 510 6.46 10.47 14.07
N LEU A 511 5.89 9.68 13.15
CA LEU A 511 4.45 9.63 12.93
C LEU A 511 3.67 9.08 14.15
N ILE A 512 4.24 8.14 14.90
CA ILE A 512 3.61 7.58 16.10
C ILE A 512 3.70 8.57 17.28
N LYS A 513 4.90 9.10 17.56
CA LYS A 513 5.13 9.97 18.72
C LYS A 513 4.49 11.35 18.57
N ASN A 514 4.53 11.91 17.36
CA ASN A 514 4.02 13.25 17.06
C ASN A 514 2.70 13.19 16.28
N ASN A 515 1.91 12.11 16.43
CA ASN A 515 0.66 11.88 15.67
C ASN A 515 -0.31 13.07 15.67
N LYS A 516 -0.34 13.87 16.76
CA LYS A 516 -1.21 15.04 16.89
C LYS A 516 -0.91 16.11 15.81
N ASP A 517 0.35 16.26 15.44
CA ASP A 517 0.80 17.21 14.43
C ASP A 517 0.32 16.82 13.02
N TYR A 518 -0.03 15.54 12.84
CA TYR A 518 -0.51 14.98 11.57
C TYR A 518 -2.03 14.77 11.53
N SER A 519 -2.78 15.20 12.55
CA SER A 519 -4.22 14.96 12.67
C SER A 519 -5.09 15.58 11.55
N THR A 520 -4.57 16.59 10.84
CA THR A 520 -5.28 17.33 9.78
C THR A 520 -4.93 16.86 8.36
N VAL A 521 -3.98 15.93 8.22
CA VAL A 521 -3.49 15.40 6.95
C VAL A 521 -4.61 14.69 6.18
N ARG A 522 -4.73 14.95 4.87
CA ARG A 522 -5.77 14.36 4.02
C ARG A 522 -5.22 13.55 2.83
N SER A 523 -3.91 13.60 2.60
CA SER A 523 -3.21 12.89 1.52
C SER A 523 -1.79 12.53 1.96
N PHE A 524 -1.12 11.61 1.25
CA PHE A 524 0.30 11.32 1.50
C PHE A 524 1.19 12.52 1.20
N LYS A 525 0.76 13.38 0.29
CA LYS A 525 1.43 14.65 0.00
C LYS A 525 1.36 15.63 1.17
N ASP A 526 0.19 15.80 1.79
CA ASP A 526 0.06 16.64 3.00
C ASP A 526 0.94 16.11 4.12
N LEU A 527 1.00 14.78 4.27
CA LEU A 527 1.85 14.10 5.25
C LEU A 527 3.32 14.44 5.00
N LEU A 528 3.78 14.31 3.75
CA LEU A 528 5.15 14.64 3.36
C LEU A 528 5.46 16.13 3.57
N SER A 529 4.52 17.02 3.23
CA SER A 529 4.66 18.47 3.42
C SER A 529 4.83 18.82 4.90
N LEU A 530 3.94 18.36 5.76
CA LEU A 530 4.02 18.57 7.21
C LEU A 530 5.30 17.96 7.80
N PHE A 531 5.66 16.75 7.36
CA PHE A 531 6.89 16.10 7.79
C PHE A 531 8.13 16.94 7.42
N LEU A 532 8.22 17.49 6.21
CA LEU A 532 9.37 18.29 5.75
C LEU A 532 9.34 19.76 6.20
N GLN A 533 8.21 20.26 6.71
CA GLN A 533 8.13 21.58 7.38
C GLN A 533 8.85 21.57 8.73
N ASN A 534 8.86 20.42 9.42
CA ASN A 534 9.64 20.25 10.64
C ASN A 534 11.15 20.29 10.33
N SER A 535 11.87 21.22 10.95
CA SER A 535 13.30 21.46 10.68
C SER A 535 14.20 20.26 11.04
N ASN A 536 13.87 19.52 12.10
CA ASN A 536 14.61 18.32 12.49
C ASN A 536 14.41 17.19 11.46
N ASN A 537 13.17 16.98 11.01
CA ASN A 537 12.84 15.97 10.00
C ASN A 537 13.48 16.31 8.64
N TYR A 538 13.45 17.58 8.25
CA TYR A 538 14.15 18.10 7.07
C TYR A 538 15.65 17.79 7.11
N ASN A 539 16.34 18.16 8.20
CA ASN A 539 17.77 17.92 8.36
C ASN A 539 18.13 16.43 8.42
N LYS A 540 17.29 15.61 9.05
CA LYS A 540 17.46 14.14 9.06
C LYS A 540 17.25 13.53 7.68
N SER A 541 16.35 14.08 6.86
CA SER A 541 16.14 13.63 5.48
C SER A 541 17.35 13.95 4.59
N ILE A 542 17.98 15.13 4.77
CA ILE A 542 19.26 15.46 4.10
C ILE A 542 20.36 14.50 4.54
N THR A 543 20.46 14.25 5.86
CA THR A 543 21.44 13.32 6.43
C THR A 543 21.23 11.89 5.92
N PHE A 544 19.98 11.47 5.74
CA PHE A 544 19.62 10.18 5.16
C PHE A 544 20.19 10.04 3.74
N ILE A 545 19.92 10.98 2.82
CA ILE A 545 20.44 10.90 1.44
C ILE A 545 21.97 10.82 1.45
N ARG A 546 22.63 11.65 2.27
CA ARG A 546 24.09 11.61 2.40
C ARG A 546 24.60 10.24 2.82
N ASN A 547 24.04 9.68 3.89
CA ASN A 547 24.45 8.38 4.41
C ASN A 547 24.10 7.24 3.46
N PHE A 548 22.95 7.36 2.76
CA PHE A 548 22.50 6.39 1.78
C PHE A 548 23.49 6.30 0.62
N VAL A 549 23.92 7.44 0.08
CA VAL A 549 24.92 7.46 -1.00
C VAL A 549 26.25 6.88 -0.52
N ILE A 550 26.69 7.21 0.70
CA ILE A 550 27.92 6.64 1.30
C ILE A 550 27.82 5.12 1.41
N GLU A 551 26.68 4.58 1.86
CA GLU A 551 26.46 3.13 1.93
C GLU A 551 26.42 2.52 0.52
N ALA A 552 25.70 3.13 -0.42
CA ALA A 552 25.60 2.68 -1.81
C ALA A 552 26.96 2.49 -2.49
N PHE A 553 27.91 3.41 -2.28
CA PHE A 553 29.27 3.30 -2.81
C PHE A 553 30.09 2.15 -2.22
N LYS A 554 29.66 1.56 -1.11
CA LYS A 554 30.32 0.41 -0.46
C LYS A 554 29.72 -0.93 -0.87
N GLN A 555 28.59 -0.92 -1.59
CA GLN A 555 27.86 -2.14 -1.96
C GLN A 555 28.26 -2.58 -3.37
N THR A 556 29.18 -3.55 -3.46
CA THR A 556 29.76 -4.03 -4.72
C THR A 556 28.70 -4.54 -5.71
N ASP A 557 27.73 -5.33 -5.26
CA ASP A 557 26.68 -5.87 -6.13
C ASP A 557 25.74 -4.78 -6.65
N PHE A 558 25.42 -3.79 -5.79
CA PHE A 558 24.65 -2.62 -6.19
C PHE A 558 25.40 -1.78 -7.23
N LEU A 559 26.69 -1.51 -7.01
CA LEU A 559 27.51 -0.78 -7.97
C LEU A 559 27.62 -1.50 -9.32
N LYS A 560 27.75 -2.83 -9.31
CA LYS A 560 27.77 -3.65 -10.52
C LYS A 560 26.46 -3.51 -11.30
N ASN A 561 25.31 -3.60 -10.63
CA ASN A 561 24.01 -3.50 -11.28
C ASN A 561 23.74 -2.07 -11.81
N VAL A 562 24.11 -1.04 -11.06
CA VAL A 562 24.03 0.35 -11.52
C VAL A 562 24.97 0.59 -12.71
N LEU A 563 26.20 0.07 -12.67
CA LEU A 563 27.14 0.17 -13.78
C LEU A 563 26.57 -0.50 -15.03
N ASN A 564 26.09 -1.75 -14.93
CA ASN A 564 25.47 -2.46 -16.04
C ASN A 564 24.28 -1.69 -16.64
N LEU A 565 23.45 -1.09 -15.79
CA LEU A 565 22.33 -0.26 -16.23
C LEU A 565 22.81 0.99 -16.99
N LEU A 566 23.84 1.67 -16.51
CA LEU A 566 24.43 2.83 -17.20
C LEU A 566 25.09 2.43 -18.52
N LEU A 567 25.85 1.32 -18.54
CA LEU A 567 26.49 0.78 -19.75
C LEU A 567 25.45 0.44 -20.82
N ASN A 568 24.36 -0.24 -20.43
CA ASN A 568 23.27 -0.57 -21.34
C ASN A 568 22.56 0.69 -21.86
N LYS A 569 22.21 1.63 -20.98
CA LYS A 569 21.53 2.88 -21.33
C LYS A 569 22.37 3.75 -22.26
N TRP A 570 23.70 3.69 -22.15
CA TRP A 570 24.63 4.45 -22.98
C TRP A 570 25.19 3.67 -24.17
N SER A 571 24.77 2.41 -24.35
CA SER A 571 25.26 1.49 -25.37
C SER A 571 26.78 1.43 -25.39
N PHE A 572 27.37 1.17 -24.21
CA PHE A 572 28.81 1.04 -24.01
C PHE A 572 29.17 -0.41 -23.69
N SER A 573 30.03 -1.01 -24.53
CA SER A 573 30.49 -2.38 -24.35
C SER A 573 31.86 -2.38 -23.70
N ILE A 574 31.92 -2.91 -22.49
CA ILE A 574 33.14 -3.21 -21.76
C ILE A 574 33.11 -4.71 -21.44
N ASN A 575 34.24 -5.42 -21.53
CA ASN A 575 34.27 -6.83 -21.16
C ASN A 575 34.03 -7.03 -19.65
N HIS A 576 33.70 -8.25 -19.23
CA HIS A 576 33.36 -8.50 -17.83
C HIS A 576 34.53 -8.29 -16.86
N ASP A 577 35.77 -8.56 -17.27
CA ASP A 577 36.96 -8.40 -16.42
C ASP A 577 37.25 -6.92 -16.10
N ASP A 578 37.09 -6.05 -17.09
CA ASP A 578 37.23 -4.60 -16.96
C ASP A 578 36.08 -4.02 -16.11
N GLN A 579 34.85 -4.51 -16.28
CA GLN A 579 33.72 -4.10 -15.42
C GLN A 579 33.98 -4.47 -13.96
N ALA A 580 34.43 -5.70 -13.70
CA ALA A 580 34.80 -6.16 -12.35
C ALA A 580 35.95 -5.31 -11.77
N SER A 581 36.94 -4.97 -12.60
CA SER A 581 38.05 -4.10 -12.23
C SER A 581 37.58 -2.68 -11.86
N LEU A 582 36.60 -2.13 -12.59
CA LEU A 582 36.01 -0.82 -12.26
C LEU A 582 35.21 -0.84 -10.98
N VAL A 583 34.35 -1.84 -10.79
CA VAL A 583 33.59 -1.96 -9.54
C VAL A 583 34.55 -2.14 -8.37
N SER A 584 35.58 -2.97 -8.52
CA SER A 584 36.62 -3.15 -7.51
C SER A 584 37.36 -1.85 -7.22
N LEU A 585 37.73 -1.08 -8.25
CA LEU A 585 38.35 0.22 -8.08
C LEU A 585 37.44 1.16 -7.30
N ILE A 586 36.18 1.36 -7.73
CA ILE A 586 35.21 2.26 -7.07
C ILE A 586 34.99 1.85 -5.61
N SER A 587 34.80 0.56 -5.33
CA SER A 587 34.66 0.06 -3.96
C SER A 587 35.94 0.25 -3.14
N SER A 588 37.13 0.04 -3.72
CA SER A 588 38.41 0.23 -3.01
C SER A 588 38.67 1.68 -2.62
N ILE A 589 38.15 2.63 -3.41
CA ILE A 589 38.34 4.06 -3.17
C ILE A 589 37.16 4.72 -2.45
N SER A 590 36.05 4.00 -2.24
CA SER A 590 34.82 4.59 -1.70
C SER A 590 35.01 5.19 -0.31
N ASP A 591 35.79 4.54 0.56
CA ASP A 591 36.07 5.05 1.90
C ASP A 591 36.91 6.32 1.89
N ILE A 592 37.79 6.46 0.89
CA ILE A 592 38.61 7.66 0.72
C ILE A 592 37.73 8.75 0.12
N LEU A 593 37.04 8.47 -0.99
CA LEU A 593 36.13 9.39 -1.67
C LEU A 593 35.11 10.00 -0.70
N THR A 594 34.46 9.19 0.13
CA THR A 594 33.43 9.66 1.07
C THR A 594 33.98 10.57 2.17
N ARG A 595 35.30 10.58 2.41
CA ARG A 595 35.96 11.46 3.37
C ARG A 595 36.44 12.77 2.76
N THR A 596 36.57 12.84 1.44
CA THR A 596 37.04 14.01 0.69
C THR A 596 36.16 15.24 0.90
N LYS A 597 36.75 16.42 0.79
CA LYS A 597 36.02 17.69 0.97
C LYS A 597 35.05 17.91 -0.20
N THR A 598 35.49 17.59 -1.41
CA THR A 598 34.70 17.72 -2.63
C THR A 598 33.47 16.84 -2.60
N PHE A 599 33.62 15.56 -2.26
CA PHE A 599 32.48 14.65 -2.17
C PHE A 599 31.48 15.09 -1.11
N LYS A 600 31.95 15.49 0.09
CA LYS A 600 31.08 16.01 1.15
C LYS A 600 30.28 17.24 0.68
N ASN A 601 30.94 18.19 0.02
CA ASN A 601 30.27 19.39 -0.49
C ASN A 601 29.25 19.04 -1.59
N LEU A 602 29.64 18.19 -2.54
CA LEU A 602 28.77 17.75 -3.64
C LEU A 602 27.54 16.99 -3.11
N ILE A 603 27.73 16.03 -2.21
CA ILE A 603 26.61 15.27 -1.64
C ILE A 603 25.73 16.15 -0.75
N ASN A 604 26.29 17.10 -0.01
CA ASN A 604 25.48 18.07 0.74
C ASN A 604 24.62 18.93 -0.20
N LEU A 605 25.18 19.41 -1.30
CA LEU A 605 24.44 20.15 -2.33
C LEU A 605 23.31 19.28 -2.91
N ILE A 606 23.65 18.09 -3.41
CA ILE A 606 22.67 17.17 -4.02
C ILE A 606 21.57 16.82 -3.01
N SER A 607 21.93 16.45 -1.79
CA SER A 607 20.96 16.06 -0.75
C SER A 607 20.03 17.23 -0.40
N SER A 608 20.58 18.44 -0.26
CA SER A 608 19.80 19.62 0.06
C SER A 608 18.85 20.01 -1.07
N GLU A 609 19.32 19.97 -2.33
CA GLU A 609 18.49 20.28 -3.50
C GLU A 609 17.37 19.24 -3.69
N ILE A 610 17.65 17.94 -3.49
CA ILE A 610 16.61 16.90 -3.53
C ILE A 610 15.55 17.18 -2.47
N ILE A 611 15.92 17.31 -1.18
CA ILE A 611 14.95 17.49 -0.09
C ILE A 611 14.20 18.84 -0.22
N LEU A 612 14.87 19.91 -0.63
CA LEU A 612 14.22 21.20 -0.90
C LEU A 612 13.20 21.07 -2.03
N GLY A 613 13.55 20.38 -3.10
CA GLY A 613 12.62 20.10 -4.20
C GLY A 613 11.41 19.29 -3.75
N LEU A 614 11.60 18.28 -2.89
CA LEU A 614 10.51 17.50 -2.30
C LEU A 614 9.56 18.39 -1.49
N LYS A 615 10.13 19.26 -0.65
CA LYS A 615 9.37 20.20 0.16
C LYS A 615 8.54 21.14 -0.72
N LEU A 616 9.17 21.82 -1.69
CA LEU A 616 8.50 22.78 -2.57
C LEU A 616 7.40 22.14 -3.42
N ASN A 617 7.61 20.91 -3.91
CA ASN A 617 6.59 20.22 -4.71
C ASN A 617 5.45 19.65 -3.86
N SER A 618 5.73 19.26 -2.62
CA SER A 618 4.66 18.87 -1.68
C SER A 618 3.69 20.03 -1.39
N GLU A 619 4.11 21.28 -1.58
CA GLU A 619 3.28 22.48 -1.41
C GLU A 619 2.50 22.89 -2.68
N LYS A 620 2.84 22.39 -3.88
CA LYS A 620 2.17 22.76 -5.15
C LYS A 620 0.95 21.89 -5.45
N ASN A 621 -0.21 22.46 -5.84
CA ASN A 621 -1.49 21.76 -6.10
C ASN A 621 -1.56 20.74 -7.28
N SER A 622 -0.45 20.15 -7.73
CA SER A 622 -0.51 19.02 -8.67
C SER A 622 -0.68 17.69 -7.93
N SER A 623 -1.53 16.81 -8.46
CA SER A 623 -1.83 15.47 -7.92
C SER A 623 -0.91 14.37 -8.46
N ASN A 624 0.08 14.73 -9.29
CA ASN A 624 0.85 13.77 -10.06
C ASN A 624 2.27 13.61 -9.49
N LEU A 625 2.63 12.38 -9.09
CA LEU A 625 3.99 12.00 -8.70
C LEU A 625 5.01 12.22 -9.84
N GLY A 626 4.56 12.35 -11.10
CA GLY A 626 5.41 12.78 -12.22
C GLY A 626 6.12 14.13 -12.01
N SER A 627 5.51 15.03 -11.22
CA SER A 627 6.15 16.30 -10.82
C SER A 627 7.40 16.10 -9.95
N PHE A 628 7.55 14.94 -9.31
CA PHE A 628 8.76 14.57 -8.56
C PHE A 628 9.98 14.45 -9.48
N LEU A 629 9.79 13.99 -10.72
CA LEU A 629 10.86 13.90 -11.71
C LEU A 629 11.30 15.28 -12.23
N GLU A 630 10.42 16.29 -12.19
CA GLU A 630 10.79 17.67 -12.51
C GLU A 630 11.84 18.23 -11.54
N ILE A 631 11.89 17.76 -10.29
CA ILE A 631 12.91 18.14 -9.30
C ILE A 631 14.32 17.77 -9.79
N LEU A 632 14.44 16.62 -10.47
CA LEU A 632 15.71 16.15 -11.01
C LEU A 632 16.16 16.92 -12.25
N THR A 633 15.33 17.78 -12.85
CA THR A 633 15.71 18.53 -14.06
C THR A 633 16.71 19.65 -13.78
N ASN A 634 16.67 20.25 -12.60
CA ASN A 634 17.61 21.31 -12.18
C ASN A 634 18.90 20.76 -11.55
N LEU A 635 18.89 19.49 -11.11
CA LEU A 635 20.03 18.86 -10.46
C LEU A 635 21.28 18.77 -11.37
N PRO A 636 21.17 18.40 -12.68
CA PRO A 636 22.29 18.45 -13.61
C PRO A 636 22.94 19.83 -13.69
N LEU A 637 22.15 20.92 -13.76
CA LEU A 637 22.68 22.29 -13.81
C LEU A 637 23.41 22.67 -12.52
N LYS A 638 22.87 22.28 -11.35
CA LYS A 638 23.52 22.52 -10.06
C LYS A 638 24.85 21.76 -9.93
N ILE A 639 24.88 20.50 -10.38
CA ILE A 639 26.12 19.70 -10.43
C ILE A 639 27.11 20.31 -11.42
N GLN A 640 26.65 20.75 -12.61
CA GLN A 640 27.51 21.42 -13.58
C GLN A 640 28.12 22.70 -13.01
N ASN A 641 27.31 23.53 -12.34
CA ASN A 641 27.79 24.76 -11.71
C ASN A 641 28.78 24.48 -10.57
N PHE A 642 28.56 23.43 -9.77
CA PHE A 642 29.50 22.98 -8.75
C PHE A 642 30.90 22.72 -9.34
N PHE A 643 30.98 22.06 -10.51
CA PHE A 643 32.24 21.79 -11.20
C PHE A 643 32.75 22.96 -12.08
N LYS A 644 32.00 24.07 -12.21
CA LYS A 644 32.51 25.32 -12.80
C LYS A 644 33.27 26.18 -11.78
N GLU A 645 33.00 26.00 -10.49
CA GLU A 645 33.67 26.75 -9.42
C GLU A 645 35.11 26.26 -9.22
N LYS A 646 36.07 27.19 -9.40
CA LYS A 646 37.52 26.91 -9.29
C LYS A 646 37.91 26.26 -7.97
N ASP A 647 37.31 26.68 -6.87
CA ASP A 647 37.61 26.15 -5.53
C ASP A 647 37.18 24.68 -5.38
N ASN A 648 36.08 24.27 -6.01
CA ASN A 648 35.63 22.88 -5.99
C ASN A 648 36.54 21.98 -6.84
N ILE A 649 37.00 22.47 -8.00
CA ILE A 649 37.98 21.73 -8.83
C ILE A 649 39.34 21.65 -8.12
N PHE A 650 39.75 22.71 -7.43
CA PHE A 650 40.96 22.71 -6.61
C PHE A 650 40.86 21.69 -5.48
N ASN A 651 39.77 21.71 -4.69
CA ASN A 651 39.52 20.72 -3.65
C ASN A 651 39.53 19.30 -4.24
N LEU A 652 38.92 19.08 -5.41
CA LEU A 652 38.91 17.78 -6.08
C LEU A 652 40.32 17.32 -6.41
N SER A 653 41.14 18.22 -6.96
CA SER A 653 42.52 17.93 -7.32
C SER A 653 43.35 17.54 -6.09
N GLN A 654 43.19 18.27 -4.98
CA GLN A 654 43.86 17.94 -3.71
C GLN A 654 43.35 16.61 -3.12
N ASP A 655 42.05 16.40 -3.12
CA ASP A 655 41.41 15.17 -2.66
C ASP A 655 41.92 13.95 -3.46
N ILE A 656 42.09 14.08 -4.78
CA ILE A 656 42.66 13.03 -5.65
C ILE A 656 44.16 12.85 -5.37
N LEU A 657 44.95 13.90 -5.16
CA LEU A 657 46.39 13.78 -4.86
C LEU A 657 46.65 13.03 -3.56
N HIS A 658 45.73 13.10 -2.60
CA HIS A 658 45.82 12.36 -1.36
C HIS A 658 45.60 10.84 -1.55
N PHE A 659 44.94 10.42 -2.62
CA PHE A 659 44.68 9.00 -2.92
C PHE A 659 45.96 8.18 -3.10
N SER A 660 47.04 8.79 -3.62
CA SER A 660 48.37 8.16 -3.79
C SER A 660 48.30 6.72 -4.37
N PRO A 661 47.73 6.53 -5.58
CA PRO A 661 47.55 5.20 -6.17
C PRO A 661 48.86 4.45 -6.31
N SER A 662 48.83 3.13 -6.11
CA SER A 662 49.97 2.27 -6.45
C SER A 662 50.23 2.28 -7.96
N VAL A 663 51.46 1.96 -8.36
CA VAL A 663 51.85 1.87 -9.79
C VAL A 663 50.90 0.97 -10.57
N ARG A 664 50.54 -0.20 -10.01
CA ARG A 664 49.58 -1.14 -10.64
C ARG A 664 48.18 -0.54 -10.82
N GLN A 665 47.69 0.21 -9.84
CA GLN A 665 46.40 0.91 -9.95
C GLN A 665 46.45 2.03 -11.00
N LEU A 666 47.58 2.74 -11.08
CA LEU A 666 47.79 3.78 -12.08
C LEU A 666 47.86 3.18 -13.50
N ASP A 667 48.53 2.04 -13.67
CA ASP A 667 48.61 1.33 -14.95
C ASP A 667 47.23 0.82 -15.40
N ALA A 668 46.41 0.33 -14.46
CA ALA A 668 45.04 -0.05 -14.73
C ALA A 668 44.19 1.17 -15.19
N ILE A 669 44.33 2.32 -14.53
CA ILE A 669 43.65 3.57 -14.94
C ILE A 669 44.12 4.00 -16.33
N LYS A 670 45.44 3.97 -16.60
CA LYS A 670 46.03 4.31 -17.89
C LYS A 670 45.52 3.40 -19.02
N ALA A 671 45.42 2.09 -18.77
CA ALA A 671 44.87 1.13 -19.72
C ALA A 671 43.35 1.32 -19.95
N PHE A 672 42.63 1.79 -18.93
CA PHE A 672 41.20 2.01 -19.00
C PHE A 672 40.82 3.30 -19.75
N ILE A 673 41.67 4.34 -19.71
CA ILE A 673 41.45 5.61 -20.43
C ILE A 673 41.13 5.38 -21.91
N ASP A 674 41.90 4.52 -22.59
CA ASP A 674 41.72 4.25 -24.02
C ASP A 674 40.33 3.67 -24.33
N LYS A 675 39.72 2.99 -23.36
CA LYS A 675 38.38 2.40 -23.48
C LYS A 675 37.28 3.43 -23.21
N ILE A 676 37.50 4.42 -22.34
CA ILE A 676 36.51 5.47 -22.03
C ILE A 676 36.51 6.60 -23.05
N LEU A 677 37.65 6.99 -23.62
CA LEU A 677 37.74 8.19 -24.46
C LEU A 677 36.69 8.25 -25.59
N PRO A 678 36.37 7.17 -26.32
CA PRO A 678 35.27 7.14 -27.30
C PRO A 678 33.89 7.48 -26.73
N PHE A 679 33.66 7.28 -25.43
CA PHE A 679 32.43 7.66 -24.76
C PHE A 679 32.37 9.17 -24.46
N ILE A 680 33.51 9.83 -24.20
CA ILE A 680 33.54 11.28 -23.93
C ILE A 680 32.94 12.04 -25.11
N THR A 681 33.09 11.57 -26.36
CA THR A 681 32.43 12.21 -27.52
C THR A 681 30.91 12.05 -27.61
N LYS A 682 30.31 11.07 -26.90
CA LYS A 682 28.85 11.00 -26.78
C LYS A 682 28.31 12.08 -25.84
N ILE A 683 29.13 12.52 -24.88
CA ILE A 683 28.87 13.69 -24.04
C ILE A 683 29.27 14.90 -24.90
N LYS A 684 28.33 15.52 -25.60
CA LYS A 684 28.60 16.68 -26.49
C LYS A 684 29.17 17.87 -25.69
N ILE A 685 30.48 17.90 -25.44
CA ILE A 685 31.17 18.99 -24.74
C ILE A 685 31.12 20.22 -25.64
N LYS A 686 30.57 21.33 -25.12
CA LYS A 686 30.47 22.61 -25.82
C LYS A 686 31.30 23.66 -25.09
N LEU A 687 31.76 24.69 -25.82
CA LEU A 687 32.45 25.81 -25.17
C LEU A 687 31.55 26.52 -24.14
N THR A 688 30.23 26.53 -24.36
CA THR A 688 29.23 27.05 -23.41
C THR A 688 29.25 26.37 -22.04
N ASP A 689 29.84 25.18 -21.95
CA ASP A 689 30.06 24.49 -20.69
C ASP A 689 31.18 25.13 -19.85
N PHE A 690 32.00 25.99 -20.45
CA PHE A 690 33.14 26.66 -19.80
C PHE A 690 33.11 28.18 -19.89
N LEU A 691 32.55 28.76 -20.96
CA LEU A 691 32.47 30.20 -21.20
C LEU A 691 31.03 30.63 -21.53
N ALA A 692 30.61 31.77 -20.99
CA ALA A 692 29.29 32.33 -21.30
C ALA A 692 29.25 32.90 -22.72
N LEU A 693 28.06 32.87 -23.35
CA LEU A 693 27.84 33.30 -24.73
C LEU A 693 28.17 34.78 -24.98
N ASP A 694 28.07 35.61 -23.95
CA ASP A 694 28.36 37.04 -23.94
C ASP A 694 29.84 37.37 -23.74
N SER A 695 30.71 36.36 -23.60
CA SER A 695 32.15 36.59 -23.45
C SER A 695 32.79 37.16 -24.72
N ASN A 696 33.69 38.13 -24.55
CA ASN A 696 34.42 38.75 -25.66
C ASN A 696 35.18 37.69 -26.47
N ASN A 697 34.98 37.69 -27.79
CA ASN A 697 35.54 36.73 -28.76
C ASN A 697 34.98 35.29 -28.66
N PHE A 698 33.82 35.06 -28.03
CA PHE A 698 33.21 33.72 -27.89
C PHE A 698 33.14 32.96 -29.23
N THR A 699 32.64 33.61 -30.29
CA THR A 699 32.48 32.99 -31.62
C THR A 699 33.81 32.50 -32.19
N GLU A 700 34.87 33.31 -32.10
CA GLU A 700 36.20 32.95 -32.59
C GLU A 700 36.79 31.79 -31.78
N ILE A 701 36.69 31.84 -30.45
CA ILE A 701 37.19 30.79 -29.55
C ILE A 701 36.40 29.49 -29.76
N ASN A 702 35.09 29.56 -30.00
CA ASN A 702 34.26 28.38 -30.24
C ASN A 702 34.68 27.63 -31.51
N LEU A 703 35.01 28.36 -32.59
CA LEU A 703 35.51 27.75 -33.83
C LEU A 703 36.81 26.97 -33.59
N VAL A 704 37.76 27.54 -32.84
CA VAL A 704 39.02 26.85 -32.51
C VAL A 704 38.75 25.67 -31.57
N PHE A 705 37.87 25.84 -30.59
CA PHE A 705 37.50 24.79 -29.64
C PHE A 705 36.89 23.56 -30.34
N GLU A 706 35.90 23.76 -31.21
CA GLU A 706 35.26 22.66 -31.96
C GLU A 706 36.27 21.92 -32.85
N ALA A 707 37.15 22.67 -33.52
CA ALA A 707 38.20 22.07 -34.33
C ALA A 707 39.22 21.29 -33.49
N PHE A 708 39.58 21.80 -32.31
CA PHE A 708 40.50 21.14 -31.39
C PHE A 708 39.90 19.86 -30.79
N VAL A 709 38.62 19.89 -30.40
CA VAL A 709 37.88 18.70 -29.93
C VAL A 709 37.82 17.64 -31.03
N LYS A 710 37.55 18.04 -32.28
CA LYS A 710 37.57 17.13 -33.43
C LYS A 710 38.95 16.50 -33.61
N PHE A 711 40.02 17.30 -33.61
CA PHE A 711 41.40 16.83 -33.71
C PHE A 711 41.78 15.85 -32.61
N LEU A 712 41.45 16.16 -31.34
CA LEU A 712 41.71 15.26 -30.21
C LEU A 712 40.95 13.93 -30.30
N SER A 713 39.88 13.88 -31.09
CA SER A 713 39.06 12.68 -31.32
C SER A 713 39.54 11.82 -32.50
N GLU A 714 40.46 12.32 -33.33
CA GLU A 714 41.02 11.59 -34.46
C GLU A 714 41.86 10.39 -33.99
N ASN A 715 42.05 9.40 -34.88
CA ASN A 715 42.85 8.19 -34.65
C ASN A 715 42.53 7.50 -33.31
N ASN A 716 41.24 7.38 -32.99
CA ASN A 716 40.76 6.78 -31.74
C ASN A 716 41.38 7.47 -30.50
N PHE A 717 41.38 8.80 -30.49
CA PHE A 717 41.82 9.62 -29.36
C PHE A 717 43.30 9.49 -28.97
N GLN A 718 44.16 9.10 -29.90
CA GLN A 718 45.58 8.85 -29.61
C GLN A 718 46.27 10.04 -28.93
N GLN A 719 46.02 11.28 -29.42
CA GLN A 719 46.64 12.49 -28.87
C GLN A 719 46.11 12.82 -27.46
N LEU A 720 44.80 12.69 -27.26
CA LEU A 720 44.17 12.91 -25.95
C LEU A 720 44.61 11.84 -24.93
N SER A 721 44.69 10.57 -25.34
CA SER A 721 45.20 9.48 -24.51
C SER A 721 46.64 9.75 -24.06
N LYS A 722 47.51 10.14 -25.00
CA LYS A 722 48.90 10.50 -24.70
C LYS A 722 48.99 11.62 -23.68
N LEU A 723 48.17 12.68 -23.85
CA LEU A 723 48.13 13.80 -22.91
C LEU A 723 47.67 13.38 -21.51
N ILE A 724 46.58 12.62 -21.40
CA ILE A 724 46.04 12.19 -20.11
C ILE A 724 47.02 11.27 -19.40
N LYS A 725 47.65 10.31 -20.11
CA LYS A 725 48.64 9.39 -19.52
C LYS A 725 49.85 10.13 -18.96
N ALA A 726 50.35 11.13 -19.69
CA ALA A 726 51.45 11.98 -19.23
C ALA A 726 51.06 12.83 -18.01
N PHE A 727 49.86 13.42 -18.06
CA PHE A 727 49.29 14.14 -16.91
C PHE A 727 49.23 13.25 -15.68
N LEU A 728 48.68 12.04 -15.79
CA LEU A 728 48.57 11.10 -14.67
C LEU A 728 49.94 10.77 -14.05
N GLU A 729 50.96 10.63 -14.89
CA GLU A 729 52.31 10.33 -14.44
C GLU A 729 52.97 11.52 -13.73
N SER A 730 52.83 12.73 -14.28
CA SER A 730 53.30 13.94 -13.60
C SER A 730 52.52 14.19 -12.29
N PHE A 731 51.21 14.04 -12.30
CA PHE A 731 50.31 14.36 -11.19
C PHE A 731 50.50 13.43 -9.99
N PHE A 732 50.64 12.13 -10.21
CA PHE A 732 50.76 11.14 -9.13
C PHE A 732 52.18 10.74 -8.79
N VAL A 733 53.11 10.77 -9.75
CA VAL A 733 54.44 10.15 -9.59
C VAL A 733 55.56 11.18 -9.61
N ILE A 734 55.73 11.92 -10.71
CA ILE A 734 56.95 12.72 -10.94
C ILE A 734 56.91 14.03 -10.14
N ASP A 735 55.80 14.77 -10.22
CA ASP A 735 55.70 16.14 -9.73
C ASP A 735 54.64 16.30 -8.63
N SER A 736 54.21 15.19 -8.01
CA SER A 736 53.11 15.16 -7.03
C SER A 736 53.24 16.22 -5.91
N LEU A 737 54.47 16.45 -5.42
CA LEU A 737 54.74 17.47 -4.41
C LEU A 737 54.42 18.91 -4.88
N LYS A 738 54.70 19.26 -6.14
CA LYS A 738 54.38 20.58 -6.70
C LYS A 738 52.86 20.80 -6.77
N TYR A 739 52.12 19.77 -7.17
CA TYR A 739 50.66 19.81 -7.18
C TYR A 739 50.06 19.89 -5.78
N ARG A 740 50.58 19.12 -4.80
CA ARG A 740 50.15 19.19 -3.39
C ARG A 740 50.41 20.55 -2.76
N ASN A 741 51.50 21.21 -3.14
CA ASN A 741 51.85 22.55 -2.63
C ASN A 741 51.07 23.68 -3.30
N SER A 742 50.31 23.42 -4.36
CA SER A 742 49.50 24.43 -5.03
C SER A 742 48.43 24.98 -4.07
N LEU A 743 48.25 26.30 -4.09
CA LEU A 743 47.37 27.00 -3.15
C LEU A 743 45.94 27.23 -3.67
N ASP A 744 45.76 27.13 -4.98
CA ASP A 744 44.51 27.37 -5.68
C ASP A 744 44.47 26.61 -7.03
N PHE A 745 43.37 26.77 -7.76
CA PHE A 745 43.19 26.17 -9.08
C PHE A 745 44.24 26.63 -10.10
N ASN A 746 44.64 27.91 -10.07
CA ASN A 746 45.64 28.42 -11.01
C ASN A 746 47.00 27.73 -10.78
N GLY A 747 47.40 27.51 -9.52
CA GLY A 747 48.59 26.74 -9.18
C GLY A 747 48.59 25.33 -9.77
N ILE A 748 47.45 24.63 -9.69
CA ILE A 748 47.29 23.30 -10.30
C ILE A 748 47.45 23.35 -11.82
N ILE A 749 46.75 24.26 -12.51
CA ILE A 749 46.77 24.36 -13.98
C ILE A 749 48.14 24.78 -14.50
N PHE A 750 48.79 25.75 -13.86
CA PHE A 750 50.13 26.19 -14.26
C PHE A 750 51.16 25.08 -14.03
N ASN A 751 51.08 24.32 -12.94
CA ASN A 751 51.89 23.12 -12.75
C ASN A 751 51.61 22.05 -13.80
N LEU A 752 50.34 21.84 -14.18
CA LEU A 752 49.94 20.91 -15.25
C LEU A 752 50.60 21.28 -16.56
N ILE A 753 50.47 22.54 -16.98
CA ILE A 753 51.02 23.01 -18.26
C ILE A 753 52.55 23.00 -18.24
N SER A 754 53.17 23.48 -17.15
CA SER A 754 54.63 23.57 -17.03
C SER A 754 55.30 22.18 -17.05
N ASN A 755 54.78 21.23 -16.27
CA ASN A 755 55.40 19.91 -16.16
C ASN A 755 55.17 19.04 -17.41
N ASN A 756 54.11 19.32 -18.18
CA ASN A 756 53.77 18.59 -19.40
C ASN A 756 54.03 19.42 -20.68
N SER A 757 54.88 20.45 -20.61
CA SER A 757 55.05 21.46 -21.66
C SER A 757 55.44 20.86 -23.01
N GLU A 758 56.34 19.87 -23.04
CA GLU A 758 56.82 19.25 -24.27
C GLU A 758 55.71 18.47 -25.01
N ILE A 759 54.88 17.74 -24.26
CA ILE A 759 53.77 16.98 -24.84
C ILE A 759 52.67 17.92 -25.31
N ILE A 760 52.35 18.93 -24.51
CA ILE A 760 51.38 19.98 -24.87
C ILE A 760 51.85 20.71 -26.14
N LYS A 761 53.13 21.09 -26.21
CA LYS A 761 53.76 21.68 -27.39
C LYS A 761 53.53 20.79 -28.61
N GLN A 762 53.93 19.51 -28.54
CA GLN A 762 53.77 18.60 -29.67
C GLN A 762 52.32 18.51 -30.15
N ILE A 763 51.35 18.41 -29.23
CA ILE A 763 49.92 18.32 -29.56
C ILE A 763 49.43 19.61 -30.24
N PHE A 764 49.85 20.78 -29.78
CA PHE A 764 49.50 22.05 -30.44
C PHE A 764 50.15 22.17 -31.82
N LEU A 765 51.40 21.74 -31.98
CA LEU A 765 52.07 21.72 -33.28
C LEU A 765 51.36 20.79 -34.26
N ASP A 766 51.00 19.59 -33.82
CA ASP A 766 50.24 18.60 -34.60
C ASP A 766 48.86 19.17 -34.98
N PHE A 767 48.17 19.86 -34.07
CA PHE A 767 46.89 20.52 -34.34
C PHE A 767 47.02 21.61 -35.43
N VAL A 768 48.07 22.42 -35.38
CA VAL A 768 48.38 23.44 -36.38
C VAL A 768 48.72 22.80 -37.73
N ILE A 769 49.41 21.65 -37.75
CA ILE A 769 49.71 20.89 -38.97
C ILE A 769 48.43 20.31 -39.59
N THR A 770 47.53 19.74 -38.79
CA THR A 770 46.23 19.23 -39.26
C THR A 770 45.38 20.34 -39.86
N ASN A 771 45.43 21.54 -39.30
CA ASN A 771 44.70 22.71 -39.78
C ASN A 771 45.48 23.60 -40.75
N LYS A 772 46.54 23.06 -41.38
CA LYS A 772 47.47 23.81 -42.25
C LYS A 772 46.83 24.60 -43.40
N ASN A 773 45.64 24.20 -43.83
CA ASN A 773 44.86 24.82 -44.91
C ASN A 773 43.67 25.65 -44.40
N ASN A 774 43.44 25.71 -43.08
CA ASN A 774 42.35 26.46 -42.47
C ASN A 774 42.88 27.79 -41.92
N THR A 775 43.04 28.77 -42.80
CA THR A 775 43.61 30.09 -42.49
C THR A 775 42.82 30.84 -41.41
N GLN A 776 41.50 30.64 -41.34
CA GLN A 776 40.64 31.22 -40.31
C GLN A 776 41.01 30.71 -38.91
N ILE A 777 41.14 29.40 -38.73
CA ILE A 777 41.53 28.80 -37.44
C ILE A 777 42.93 29.25 -37.04
N LEU A 778 43.89 29.19 -37.98
CA LEU A 778 45.27 29.59 -37.72
C LEU A 778 45.38 31.09 -37.36
N GLY A 779 44.62 31.95 -38.03
CA GLY A 779 44.53 33.38 -37.73
C GLY A 779 43.99 33.64 -36.32
N ILE A 780 42.93 32.92 -35.92
CA ILE A 780 42.36 33.04 -34.56
C ILE A 780 43.37 32.57 -33.51
N ILE A 781 44.02 31.42 -33.70
CA ILE A 781 45.04 30.90 -32.77
C ILE A 781 46.17 31.92 -32.60
N SER A 782 46.71 32.44 -33.70
CA SER A 782 47.76 33.46 -33.71
C SER A 782 47.33 34.71 -32.92
N SER A 783 46.10 35.20 -33.15
CA SER A 783 45.50 36.33 -32.43
C SER A 783 45.36 36.07 -30.93
N ILE A 784 44.92 34.87 -30.52
CA ILE A 784 44.78 34.49 -29.10
C ILE A 784 46.14 34.52 -28.40
N PHE A 785 47.16 33.85 -28.94
CA PHE A 785 48.48 33.82 -28.33
C PHE A 785 49.17 35.20 -28.33
N LEU A 786 48.98 36.00 -29.38
CA LEU A 786 49.43 37.40 -29.44
C LEU A 786 48.82 38.26 -28.33
N LYS A 787 47.53 38.07 -28.01
CA LYS A 787 46.86 38.78 -26.92
C LYS A 787 47.37 38.33 -25.53
N MET A 788 47.90 37.12 -25.42
CA MET A 788 48.39 36.54 -24.15
C MET A 788 49.86 36.87 -23.87
N ILE A 789 50.67 37.11 -24.91
CA ILE A 789 52.12 37.34 -24.80
C ILE A 789 52.46 38.70 -25.40
N ASN A 790 53.00 39.62 -24.59
CA ASN A 790 53.55 40.87 -25.13
C ASN A 790 55.00 40.63 -25.55
N ASN A 791 55.26 40.35 -26.83
CA ASN A 791 56.62 40.17 -27.31
C ASN A 791 56.93 41.08 -28.50
N ASN A 792 57.88 42.00 -28.32
CA ASN A 792 58.38 42.90 -29.36
C ASN A 792 58.99 42.15 -30.56
N ALA A 793 59.50 40.92 -30.35
CA ALA A 793 59.99 40.06 -31.44
C ALA A 793 58.88 39.68 -32.45
N VAL A 794 57.61 39.64 -32.03
CA VAL A 794 56.50 39.28 -32.92
C VAL A 794 56.04 40.46 -33.78
N LYS A 795 56.30 41.71 -33.35
CA LYS A 795 56.07 42.91 -34.17
C LYS A 795 56.95 42.91 -35.43
N HIS A 796 58.17 42.37 -35.35
CA HIS A 796 59.05 42.20 -36.51
C HIS A 796 58.59 41.10 -37.50
N LEU A 797 57.66 40.24 -37.10
CA LEU A 797 57.09 39.15 -37.92
C LEU A 797 55.75 39.55 -38.59
N GLN A 798 55.30 40.80 -38.47
CA GLN A 798 53.97 41.25 -38.96
C GLN A 798 53.96 41.76 -40.42
N GLY A 799 55.09 41.77 -41.13
CA GLY A 799 55.25 42.54 -42.38
C GLY A 799 55.15 41.81 -43.73
N GLN A 800 54.89 40.49 -43.82
CA GLN A 800 54.86 39.79 -45.13
C GLN A 800 53.78 38.69 -45.21
N GLU A 801 52.90 38.79 -46.21
CA GLU A 801 51.76 37.91 -46.46
C GLU A 801 52.17 36.63 -47.22
N THR A 802 52.40 35.52 -46.51
CA THR A 802 52.33 34.16 -47.10
C THR A 802 51.82 33.15 -46.07
N ASN A 803 50.99 32.19 -46.50
CA ASN A 803 50.42 31.10 -45.68
C ASN A 803 51.47 30.22 -44.95
N THR A 804 52.73 30.24 -45.40
CA THR A 804 53.84 29.51 -44.81
C THR A 804 54.42 30.22 -43.57
N PHE A 805 54.33 31.55 -43.52
CA PHE A 805 54.89 32.38 -42.44
C PHE A 805 54.00 32.39 -41.18
N ASP A 806 52.68 32.24 -41.34
CA ASP A 806 51.74 32.15 -40.22
C ASP A 806 52.01 30.94 -39.31
N ARG A 807 52.51 29.82 -39.86
CA ARG A 807 52.84 28.63 -39.06
C ARG A 807 54.08 28.83 -38.20
N ILE A 808 55.15 29.38 -38.78
CA ILE A 808 56.41 29.70 -38.05
C ILE A 808 56.10 30.68 -36.92
N LYS A 809 55.27 31.69 -37.19
CA LYS A 809 54.80 32.65 -36.20
C LYS A 809 53.99 31.99 -35.08
N ILE A 810 53.04 31.10 -35.40
CA ILE A 810 52.26 30.36 -34.40
C ILE A 810 53.17 29.44 -33.57
N TYR A 811 54.14 28.76 -34.17
CA TYR A 811 55.09 27.92 -33.45
C TYR A 811 55.94 28.72 -32.46
N TYR A 812 56.48 29.85 -32.90
CA TYR A 812 57.23 30.77 -32.03
C TYR A 812 56.37 31.29 -30.86
N LEU A 813 55.09 31.62 -31.14
CA LEU A 813 54.14 32.07 -30.12
C LEU A 813 53.82 30.99 -29.08
N ILE A 814 53.57 29.75 -29.52
CA ILE A 814 53.34 28.62 -28.61
C ILE A 814 54.58 28.36 -27.74
N ASP A 815 55.77 28.38 -28.33
CA ASP A 815 57.03 28.17 -27.61
C ASP A 815 57.26 29.26 -26.56
N THR A 816 57.06 30.52 -26.94
CA THR A 816 57.20 31.65 -26.02
C THR A 816 56.18 31.55 -24.88
N PHE A 817 54.95 31.15 -25.17
CA PHE A 817 53.88 31.00 -24.18
C PHE A 817 54.24 29.94 -23.13
N LEU A 818 54.62 28.75 -23.59
CA LEU A 818 54.96 27.63 -22.72
C LEU A 818 56.22 27.91 -21.90
N LEU A 819 57.22 28.57 -22.49
CA LEU A 819 58.43 28.99 -21.78
C LEU A 819 58.12 29.99 -20.66
N LYS A 820 57.24 30.98 -20.94
CA LYS A 820 56.84 31.95 -19.93
C LYS A 820 56.01 31.33 -18.80
N ILE A 821 55.10 30.41 -19.12
CA ILE A 821 54.40 29.63 -18.10
C ILE A 821 55.40 28.87 -17.23
N LYS A 822 56.36 28.17 -17.83
CA LYS A 822 57.38 27.41 -17.10
C LYS A 822 58.21 28.28 -16.16
N GLU A 823 58.63 29.47 -16.61
CA GLU A 823 59.35 30.45 -15.80
C GLU A 823 58.53 30.87 -14.56
N LEU A 824 57.29 31.32 -14.78
CA LEU A 824 56.40 31.78 -13.70
C LEU A 824 56.07 30.65 -12.72
N THR A 825 55.78 29.44 -13.22
CA THR A 825 55.48 28.28 -12.39
C THR A 825 56.68 27.86 -11.55
N ASN A 826 57.90 27.90 -12.09
CA ASN A 826 59.11 27.60 -11.33
C ASN A 826 59.35 28.60 -10.20
N GLN A 827 59.21 29.90 -10.49
CA GLN A 827 59.31 30.94 -9.45
C GLN A 827 58.27 30.75 -8.35
N TYR A 828 57.03 30.45 -8.72
CA TYR A 828 55.96 30.13 -7.77
C TYR A 828 56.33 28.94 -6.89
N ASN A 829 56.80 27.84 -7.50
CA ASN A 829 57.14 26.61 -6.78
C ASN A 829 58.32 26.78 -5.82
N ILE A 830 59.33 27.58 -6.19
CA ILE A 830 60.45 27.92 -5.30
C ILE A 830 59.93 28.70 -4.08
N ASN A 831 59.16 29.76 -4.32
CA ASN A 831 58.64 30.62 -3.27
C ASN A 831 57.71 29.85 -2.30
N ILE A 832 56.84 28.98 -2.82
CA ILE A 832 55.94 28.21 -1.95
C ILE A 832 56.67 27.12 -1.16
N ALA A 833 57.70 26.49 -1.73
CA ALA A 833 58.53 25.52 -1.03
C ALA A 833 59.30 26.17 0.13
N GLU A 834 59.89 27.34 -0.11
CA GLU A 834 60.59 28.11 0.93
C GLU A 834 59.64 28.50 2.08
N ILE A 835 58.46 29.02 1.76
CA ILE A 835 57.45 29.41 2.75
C ILE A 835 56.96 28.19 3.52
N ASN A 836 56.65 27.07 2.85
CA ASN A 836 56.18 25.86 3.53
C ASN A 836 57.25 25.25 4.45
N SER A 837 58.54 25.30 4.06
CA SER A 837 59.65 24.88 4.94
C SER A 837 59.70 25.73 6.20
N LYS A 838 59.68 27.06 6.06
CA LYS A 838 59.69 27.99 7.20
C LYS A 838 58.46 27.83 8.10
N LEU A 839 57.28 27.56 7.53
CA LEU A 839 56.05 27.30 8.30
C LEU A 839 56.10 26.02 9.13
N ALA A 840 56.83 24.98 8.67
CA ALA A 840 57.01 23.75 9.44
C ALA A 840 57.81 23.99 10.72
N ASP A 841 58.82 24.86 10.65
CA ASP A 841 59.75 25.16 11.75
C ASP A 841 59.24 26.22 12.74
N SER A 842 58.20 26.99 12.36
CA SER A 842 57.82 28.25 13.02
C SER A 842 56.44 28.26 13.70
N LYS A 843 55.79 27.09 13.87
CA LYS A 843 54.40 26.93 14.37
C LYS A 843 54.06 27.68 15.67
N ASN A 844 55.06 28.00 16.50
CA ASN A 844 54.90 28.74 17.77
C ASN A 844 55.67 30.07 17.81
N SER A 845 56.09 30.61 16.66
CA SER A 845 56.88 31.84 16.56
C SER A 845 56.02 33.07 16.23
N LEU A 846 56.56 34.26 16.50
CA LEU A 846 55.98 35.54 16.11
C LEU A 846 55.93 35.76 14.59
N GLU A 847 56.72 35.01 13.80
CA GLU A 847 56.77 35.11 12.33
C GLU A 847 55.63 34.34 11.64
N PHE A 848 54.96 33.45 12.35
CA PHE A 848 53.92 32.58 11.79
C PHE A 848 52.79 33.36 11.08
N PRO A 849 52.20 34.44 11.66
CA PRO A 849 51.16 35.21 10.98
C PRO A 849 51.66 35.88 9.69
N GLU A 850 52.92 36.34 9.66
CA GLU A 850 53.51 36.98 8.49
C GLU A 850 53.77 35.96 7.36
N LEU A 851 54.26 34.76 7.71
CA LEU A 851 54.45 33.66 6.75
C LEU A 851 53.12 33.18 6.16
N ILE A 852 52.05 33.12 6.95
CA ILE A 852 50.70 32.83 6.45
C ILE A 852 50.22 33.92 5.47
N LYS A 853 50.45 35.20 5.78
CA LYS A 853 50.13 36.31 4.87
C LYS A 853 50.93 36.23 3.55
N LYS A 854 52.23 35.94 3.61
CA LYS A 854 53.07 35.72 2.41
C LYS A 854 52.58 34.54 1.58
N ARG A 855 52.18 33.45 2.23
CA ARG A 855 51.56 32.28 1.58
C ARG A 855 50.27 32.65 0.87
N GLU A 856 49.37 33.37 1.52
CA GLU A 856 48.10 33.81 0.92
C GLU A 856 48.30 34.74 -0.29
N ASN A 857 49.28 35.65 -0.22
CA ASN A 857 49.63 36.53 -1.35
C ASN A 857 50.08 35.76 -2.60
N LEU A 858 50.63 34.54 -2.46
CA LEU A 858 51.03 33.73 -3.62
C LEU A 858 49.84 33.18 -4.42
N LYS A 859 48.61 33.15 -3.87
CA LYS A 859 47.43 32.70 -4.63
C LYS A 859 47.16 33.56 -5.87
N THR A 860 47.49 34.84 -5.83
CA THR A 860 47.34 35.75 -6.97
C THR A 860 48.58 35.82 -7.86
N PHE A 861 49.66 35.09 -7.50
CA PHE A 861 50.93 35.16 -8.21
C PHE A 861 50.83 34.58 -9.62
N LEU A 862 50.13 33.45 -9.79
CA LEU A 862 49.95 32.81 -11.09
C LEU A 862 48.65 33.32 -11.73
N ASN A 863 48.80 34.24 -12.69
CA ASN A 863 47.70 34.87 -13.41
C ASN A 863 48.07 35.08 -14.88
N ILE A 864 47.11 34.85 -15.78
CA ILE A 864 47.23 35.08 -17.23
C ILE A 864 47.74 36.49 -17.54
N ASN A 865 47.35 37.51 -16.76
CA ASN A 865 47.83 38.87 -16.97
C ASN A 865 49.35 39.02 -16.81
N LYS A 866 50.02 38.15 -16.03
CA LYS A 866 51.48 38.15 -15.90
C LYS A 866 52.20 37.55 -17.11
N LEU A 867 51.49 36.90 -18.03
CA LEU A 867 52.07 36.44 -19.30
C LEU A 867 52.32 37.59 -20.28
N LYS A 868 51.71 38.76 -20.02
CA LYS A 868 51.89 39.99 -20.80
C LYS A 868 53.11 40.83 -20.37
N ASN A 869 53.74 40.46 -19.26
CA ASN A 869 54.90 41.15 -18.69
C ASN A 869 56.10 40.21 -18.70
#